data_AF-A0A068YBV6-F1
#
_entry.id   AF-A0A068YBV6-F1
#
_cell.length_a   1.000
_cell.length_b   1.000
_cell.length_c   1.000
_cell.angle_alpha   90.00
_cell.angle_beta   90.00
_cell.angle_gamma   90.00
#
_symmetry.space_group_name_H-M   'P 1'
#
loop_
_entity.id
_entity.type
_entity.pdbx_description
1 polymer ?
#
loop_
_entity_poly.entity_id
_entity_poly.type
_entity_poly.pdbx_seq_one_letter_code
_entity_poly.pdbx_strand_id
1 'polypeptide(L)'
;MGQKLSCVSRNQPIEGVEKKIKKPKCQMVATGGDQINAESANQQESAVSEKVIFLEPAPSSFSLPSTIPACKKAKDGTHIQANPEVTAISKRPGNEMVNSADRVHKEQPVDGEARRLAQGTVKPACWRDLYWHLVYSRSFKTDEEKVRALFTWICSTSPDMQSFPSEVEEADAHKVKAKGKHKIDSPDVVLPRLVEGKANYVQAFESMLRYSGIPCVTVRGIAKSMDYKVGQPLVQKEEPLFHPETGALPAQIASLQHSWNAAYVDGLWRLYDCTWAAQRLAMGTREGLPKSSQAVTLQYETDMFYYQVDPTKLIYTHYPFEDVWQLIDPPVSIVSFATWPLLKPAFFQYGLHLFSHQEGVVAVENQLVLKLKILPENITKLLFTYQLNLEGFGNIDVGSSKTRFGMHEIAPEESCVIFRFRLPKKGDYNLVIYARHSGEQLFSDVCEYRVRAKGKEGEGGSLSALPFPPTAQANYGPTEKASEYGLETLPRGLPPLIKSPKGTVEIRFVAAEIENRIPRLTARLKSLSVKPELLENCILLRDIEASMPTTGVSVLTGMGPCVPMSVLNAYLPEPGEYALEVYAAPSDSDEPTAYHLAWQFLIEAEAGKPLSAPLLSRLATINLGPQDNTWQNLGFRTLSHPDPLVRVRTAGRTGSERLLRLKNKSQILQRFMGSQGIHSQQAEAIEPGKEPSQPIETNPEEEQGSRPVDREACDLQIILGLPEQQKVCLISQLVDISGDEEEDVTGYLLQKASTLEDDEPQPGDRSSTLSRDIPSQVVNLLIRIPKGGSFYKLYLYAVPMEQNITGSIPLVFTYLIDAPLRLSAAEAPYIGSTAGEFPEKIEKREAAEEAAAAKGHR
;
A
#
# COMPACT_ATOMS: atom_id res chain seq x y z
N MET A 1 -46.85 14.00 15.14
CA MET A 1 -47.27 15.10 16.05
C MET A 1 -46.05 15.98 16.28
N GLY A 2 -46.05 17.31 16.13
CA GLY A 2 -47.08 18.23 15.62
C GLY A 2 -46.48 19.61 15.22
N GLN A 3 -47.24 20.39 14.44
CA GLN A 3 -47.27 21.88 14.23
C GLN A 3 -45.94 22.68 14.29
N LYS A 4 -45.45 23.47 13.30
CA LYS A 4 -46.02 24.39 12.26
C LYS A 4 -46.39 25.81 12.78
N LEU A 5 -45.99 26.86 12.03
CA LEU A 5 -46.37 28.32 12.11
C LEU A 5 -45.62 29.18 13.15
N SER A 6 -45.38 30.52 13.02
CA SER A 6 -45.42 31.45 11.85
C SER A 6 -44.94 32.91 12.18
N CYS A 7 -44.28 33.58 11.22
CA CYS A 7 -44.49 34.98 10.75
C CYS A 7 -44.29 36.28 11.60
N VAL A 8 -43.54 37.26 11.00
CA VAL A 8 -43.83 38.73 10.87
C VAL A 8 -43.63 39.62 12.15
N SER A 9 -43.24 40.91 12.18
CA SER A 9 -43.08 42.08 11.25
C SER A 9 -41.93 43.03 11.75
N ARG A 10 -41.06 43.67 10.94
CA ARG A 10 -41.18 44.96 10.18
C ARG A 10 -41.13 46.28 11.01
N ASN A 11 -40.04 47.06 10.89
CA ASN A 11 -40.00 48.52 10.54
C ASN A 11 -38.61 49.20 10.72
N GLN A 12 -38.36 50.27 9.95
CA GLN A 12 -37.16 51.16 9.92
C GLN A 12 -37.51 52.51 10.65
N PRO A 13 -36.85 53.71 10.49
CA PRO A 13 -35.64 54.13 9.72
C PRO A 13 -34.74 55.27 10.37
N ILE A 14 -33.84 55.86 9.54
CA ILE A 14 -33.33 57.29 9.54
C ILE A 14 -31.91 57.63 10.12
N GLU A 15 -31.06 58.17 9.21
CA GLU A 15 -29.91 59.13 9.25
C GLU A 15 -28.85 59.23 10.39
N GLY A 16 -27.61 59.61 10.01
CA GLY A 16 -26.77 60.48 10.87
C GLY A 16 -25.23 60.43 10.83
N VAL A 17 -24.58 60.97 9.78
CA VAL A 17 -23.29 61.73 9.80
C VAL A 17 -21.96 61.06 10.26
N GLU A 18 -20.86 61.53 9.65
CA GLU A 18 -19.46 61.12 9.83
C GLU A 18 -18.83 61.34 11.23
N LYS A 19 -17.85 60.51 11.61
CA LYS A 19 -16.45 60.94 11.91
C LYS A 19 -15.46 59.78 12.14
N LYS A 20 -14.21 60.00 11.74
CA LYS A 20 -13.04 59.12 12.00
C LYS A 20 -12.61 59.18 13.47
N ILE A 21 -12.05 58.08 14.02
CA ILE A 21 -10.83 58.02 14.87
C ILE A 21 -10.44 56.55 15.17
N LYS A 22 -9.20 56.30 15.64
CA LYS A 22 -8.46 55.02 15.65
C LYS A 22 -8.54 54.21 16.96
N LYS A 23 -8.23 52.89 16.87
CA LYS A 23 -7.78 51.92 17.92
C LYS A 23 -8.84 51.48 18.96
N PRO A 24 -8.65 50.37 19.73
CA PRO A 24 -7.67 49.25 19.65
C PRO A 24 -8.33 47.83 19.67
N LYS A 25 -7.52 46.78 19.89
CA LYS A 25 -7.92 45.37 20.12
C LYS A 25 -8.96 45.22 21.24
N CYS A 26 -9.89 44.27 21.08
CA CYS A 26 -10.79 43.82 22.15
C CYS A 26 -10.34 42.48 22.72
N GLN A 27 -10.48 42.31 24.02
CA GLN A 27 -10.08 41.16 24.83
C GLN A 27 -11.35 40.44 25.29
N MET A 28 -11.47 39.13 25.10
CA MET A 28 -12.59 38.37 25.66
C MET A 28 -12.28 37.94 27.10
N VAL A 29 -13.28 38.10 27.97
CA VAL A 29 -13.25 37.80 29.40
C VAL A 29 -13.79 36.39 29.64
N ALA A 30 -13.17 35.66 30.57
CA ALA A 30 -13.70 34.43 31.16
C ALA A 30 -14.04 34.68 32.65
N THR A 31 -15.02 33.95 33.20
CA THR A 31 -15.47 34.10 34.60
C THR A 31 -15.86 32.76 35.23
N GLY A 32 -15.10 32.31 36.25
CA GLY A 32 -15.38 31.19 37.19
C GLY A 32 -15.50 29.79 36.58
N GLY A 33 -15.07 28.67 37.19
CA GLY A 33 -14.39 28.42 38.46
C GLY A 33 -14.23 26.88 38.65
N ASP A 34 -13.32 26.34 39.46
CA ASP A 34 -12.29 26.99 40.28
C ASP A 34 -11.09 26.05 40.57
N GLN A 35 -10.23 26.47 41.50
CA GLN A 35 -8.86 26.02 41.83
C GLN A 35 -8.67 24.61 42.44
N ILE A 36 -7.59 23.93 42.03
CA ILE A 36 -6.67 23.22 42.96
C ILE A 36 -5.22 23.60 42.60
N ASN A 37 -4.45 23.95 43.63
CA ASN A 37 -3.11 24.54 43.64
C ASN A 37 -2.12 24.18 42.50
N ALA A 38 -1.56 25.22 41.89
CA ALA A 38 -0.19 25.22 41.36
C ALA A 38 0.61 26.30 42.09
N GLU A 39 1.64 25.92 42.83
CA GLU A 39 2.52 26.87 43.53
C GLU A 39 3.27 27.73 42.50
N SER A 40 2.99 29.04 42.52
CA SER A 40 3.65 30.00 41.65
C SER A 40 5.01 30.38 42.24
N ALA A 41 6.05 29.64 41.89
CA ALA A 41 7.43 30.01 42.16
C ALA A 41 7.80 31.25 41.34
N ASN A 42 7.49 32.43 41.90
CA ASN A 42 7.79 33.73 41.31
C ASN A 42 9.30 34.01 41.39
N GLN A 43 10.09 33.38 40.52
CA GLN A 43 11.49 33.75 40.32
C GLN A 43 11.59 34.81 39.24
N GLN A 44 11.75 36.03 39.72
CA GLN A 44 12.20 37.17 38.95
C GLN A 44 13.68 36.94 38.59
N GLU A 45 13.94 36.14 37.55
CA GLU A 45 15.30 35.86 37.09
C GLU A 45 16.01 37.17 36.72
N SER A 46 16.98 37.55 37.54
CA SER A 46 17.97 38.54 37.16
C SER A 46 18.70 38.03 35.93
N ALA A 47 18.87 38.88 34.91
CA ALA A 47 19.66 38.56 33.73
C ALA A 47 21.12 38.32 34.11
N VAL A 48 21.44 37.06 34.43
CA VAL A 48 22.81 36.57 34.59
C VAL A 48 23.36 36.45 33.18
N SER A 49 24.36 37.26 32.86
CA SER A 49 25.12 37.10 31.62
C SER A 49 25.76 35.71 31.62
N GLU A 50 25.28 34.80 30.76
CA GLU A 50 25.88 33.48 30.61
C GLU A 50 27.32 33.64 30.15
N LYS A 51 28.25 33.11 30.95
CA LYS A 51 29.68 33.31 30.73
C LYS A 51 30.10 32.52 29.49
N VAL A 52 30.32 33.21 28.37
CA VAL A 52 30.75 32.60 27.11
C VAL A 52 32.03 31.78 27.33
N ILE A 53 31.94 30.48 27.11
CA ILE A 53 33.07 29.56 27.23
C ILE A 53 33.76 29.51 25.87
N PHE A 54 35.05 29.83 25.81
CA PHE A 54 35.83 29.79 24.57
C PHE A 54 36.61 28.48 24.42
N LEU A 55 36.87 28.08 23.17
CA LEU A 55 37.78 26.98 22.85
C LEU A 55 39.21 27.28 23.32
N GLU A 56 39.97 26.23 23.59
CA GLU A 56 41.42 26.36 23.82
C GLU A 56 42.10 27.03 22.61
N PRO A 57 42.89 28.09 22.79
CA PRO A 57 43.56 28.76 21.69
C PRO A 57 44.52 27.83 20.93
N ALA A 58 44.60 27.99 19.61
CA ALA A 58 45.50 27.19 18.79
C ALA A 58 46.97 27.42 19.20
N PRO A 59 47.81 26.36 19.30
CA PRO A 59 49.19 26.46 19.77
C PRO A 59 49.99 27.55 19.05
N SER A 60 50.93 28.20 19.74
CA SER A 60 51.73 29.30 19.17
C SER A 60 52.56 28.88 17.94
N SER A 61 52.87 27.59 17.81
CA SER A 61 53.52 26.97 16.65
C SER A 61 52.63 26.80 15.41
N PHE A 62 51.31 26.93 15.55
CA PHE A 62 50.36 26.73 14.45
C PHE A 62 50.23 27.98 13.55
N SER A 63 50.39 27.77 12.24
CA SER A 63 50.11 28.75 11.19
C SER A 63 48.98 28.29 10.27
N LEU A 64 48.05 29.18 9.94
CA LEU A 64 47.00 28.94 8.95
C LEU A 64 47.58 28.61 7.56
N PRO A 65 46.85 27.85 6.71
CA PRO A 65 47.23 27.60 5.32
C PRO A 65 47.39 28.87 4.48
N SER A 66 48.09 28.75 3.35
CA SER A 66 48.16 29.82 2.35
C SER A 66 46.78 30.09 1.73
N THR A 67 46.28 31.31 1.89
CA THR A 67 44.97 31.74 1.37
C THR A 67 44.92 31.71 -0.15
N ILE A 68 43.91 31.06 -0.73
CA ILE A 68 43.65 31.12 -2.17
C ILE A 68 42.93 32.44 -2.53
N PRO A 69 43.36 33.17 -3.58
CA PRO A 69 42.65 34.36 -4.06
C PRO A 69 41.23 34.04 -4.57
N ALA A 70 40.33 35.03 -4.55
CA ALA A 70 39.03 34.88 -5.20
C ALA A 70 39.19 34.65 -6.72
N CYS A 71 38.36 33.79 -7.31
CA CYS A 71 38.27 33.70 -8.76
C CYS A 71 37.81 35.04 -9.34
N LYS A 72 38.46 35.48 -10.42
CA LYS A 72 38.20 36.77 -11.05
C LYS A 72 37.23 36.59 -12.22
N LYS A 73 36.32 37.55 -12.39
CA LYS A 73 35.56 37.68 -13.65
C LYS A 73 36.52 38.03 -14.79
N ALA A 74 36.31 37.44 -15.95
CA ALA A 74 37.01 37.82 -17.18
C ALA A 74 36.73 39.29 -17.55
N LYS A 75 37.65 39.93 -18.27
CA LYS A 75 37.57 41.37 -18.61
C LYS A 75 36.45 41.71 -19.59
N ASP A 76 35.98 40.71 -20.33
CA ASP A 76 34.83 40.76 -21.26
C ASP A 76 33.48 40.54 -20.56
N GLY A 77 33.48 40.20 -19.27
CA GLY A 77 32.28 39.92 -18.48
C GLY A 77 31.63 38.55 -18.72
N THR A 78 32.18 37.71 -19.61
CA THR A 78 31.47 36.52 -20.11
C THR A 78 31.68 35.23 -19.30
N HIS A 79 32.77 35.10 -18.54
CA HIS A 79 33.00 33.93 -17.67
C HIS A 79 33.73 34.25 -16.36
N ILE A 80 33.50 33.42 -15.33
CA ILE A 80 34.42 33.29 -14.19
C ILE A 80 35.50 32.28 -14.57
N GLN A 81 36.76 32.72 -14.77
CA GLN A 81 37.85 31.78 -14.99
C GLN A 81 38.21 31.10 -13.67
N ALA A 82 37.67 29.88 -13.48
CA ALA A 82 38.03 29.00 -12.39
C ALA A 82 39.51 28.60 -12.49
N ASN A 83 40.21 28.57 -11.36
CA ASN A 83 41.55 28.01 -11.26
C ASN A 83 41.59 27.01 -10.10
N PRO A 84 41.71 25.70 -10.35
CA PRO A 84 41.86 25.04 -11.66
C PRO A 84 40.65 25.14 -12.59
N GLU A 85 40.86 25.02 -13.90
CA GLU A 85 39.75 25.03 -14.88
C GLU A 85 38.86 23.78 -14.77
N VAL A 86 37.61 23.89 -15.22
CA VAL A 86 36.64 22.77 -15.18
C VAL A 86 36.94 21.80 -16.33
N THR A 87 37.54 20.66 -16.00
CA THR A 87 37.88 19.61 -16.97
C THR A 87 36.75 18.61 -17.18
N ALA A 88 36.80 17.84 -18.28
CA ALA A 88 35.82 16.79 -18.57
C ALA A 88 35.69 15.73 -17.45
N ILE A 89 36.74 15.49 -16.67
CA ILE A 89 36.72 14.53 -15.53
C ILE A 89 35.80 15.02 -14.40
N SER A 90 35.59 16.34 -14.29
CA SER A 90 34.63 16.92 -13.33
C SER A 90 33.19 16.89 -13.81
N LYS A 91 32.91 16.45 -15.05
CA LYS A 91 31.55 16.40 -15.61
C LYS A 91 30.96 14.98 -15.54
N ARG A 92 29.63 14.91 -15.37
CA ARG A 92 28.81 13.70 -15.51
C ARG A 92 28.21 13.60 -16.91
N PRO A 93 28.11 12.41 -17.53
CA PRO A 93 27.44 12.27 -18.81
C PRO A 93 25.91 12.40 -18.62
N GLY A 94 25.26 13.23 -19.45
CA GLY A 94 23.83 13.56 -19.29
C GLY A 94 22.88 12.36 -19.41
N ASN A 95 23.32 11.24 -19.98
CA ASN A 95 22.53 10.01 -20.03
C ASN A 95 22.38 9.33 -18.65
N GLU A 96 23.25 9.61 -17.66
CA GLU A 96 23.07 9.16 -16.27
C GLU A 96 21.77 9.73 -15.66
N MET A 97 21.28 10.89 -16.13
CA MET A 97 19.99 11.43 -15.67
C MET A 97 18.79 10.53 -16.01
N VAL A 98 18.87 9.80 -17.14
CA VAL A 98 17.82 8.88 -17.63
C VAL A 98 18.08 7.45 -17.14
N ASN A 99 19.34 7.04 -17.06
CA ASN A 99 19.78 5.69 -16.71
C ASN A 99 20.21 5.52 -15.23
N SER A 100 19.91 6.48 -14.35
CA SER A 100 20.24 6.41 -12.90
C SER A 100 19.50 5.31 -12.12
N ALA A 101 18.74 4.46 -12.82
CA ALA A 101 17.97 3.33 -12.28
C ALA A 101 18.80 2.35 -11.42
N ASP A 102 20.12 2.29 -11.60
CA ASP A 102 20.97 1.26 -10.97
C ASP A 102 21.77 1.76 -9.74
N ARG A 103 21.56 2.99 -9.25
CA ARG A 103 22.35 3.56 -8.13
C ARG A 103 21.51 4.32 -7.09
N VAL A 104 21.29 3.66 -5.94
CA VAL A 104 20.83 4.30 -4.68
C VAL A 104 21.65 5.56 -4.40
N HIS A 105 21.01 6.66 -3.96
CA HIS A 105 21.76 7.77 -3.39
C HIS A 105 22.40 7.31 -2.07
N LYS A 106 23.72 7.17 -2.07
CA LYS A 106 24.47 6.90 -0.83
C LYS A 106 24.56 8.18 -0.01
N GLU A 107 23.85 8.20 1.12
CA GLU A 107 23.93 9.28 2.09
C GLU A 107 25.38 9.58 2.48
N GLN A 108 25.71 10.86 2.60
CA GLN A 108 27.04 11.32 2.96
C GLN A 108 27.14 11.42 4.49
N PRO A 109 28.19 10.85 5.12
CA PRO A 109 28.29 10.82 6.57
C PRO A 109 28.49 12.23 7.11
N VAL A 110 27.76 12.58 8.17
CA VAL A 110 27.93 13.83 8.92
C VAL A 110 29.22 13.75 9.74
N ASP A 111 30.00 14.82 9.79
CA ASP A 111 31.14 14.90 10.70
C ASP A 111 30.66 15.17 12.15
N GLY A 112 30.59 14.10 12.95
CA GLY A 112 30.09 14.17 14.33
C GLY A 112 30.82 15.19 15.21
N GLU A 113 32.11 15.41 14.98
CA GLU A 113 32.95 16.29 15.79
C GLU A 113 32.72 17.75 15.45
N ALA A 114 32.59 18.06 14.15
CA ALA A 114 32.15 19.36 13.67
C ALA A 114 30.72 19.68 14.13
N ARG A 115 29.79 18.71 14.09
CA ARG A 115 28.42 18.87 14.59
C ARG A 115 28.41 19.15 16.10
N ARG A 116 29.15 18.38 16.90
CA ARG A 116 29.29 18.60 18.36
C ARG A 116 29.91 19.96 18.68
N LEU A 117 30.86 20.43 17.87
CA LEU A 117 31.47 21.76 18.04
C LEU A 117 30.49 22.89 17.68
N ALA A 118 29.70 22.73 16.62
CA ALA A 118 28.70 23.71 16.18
C ALA A 118 27.52 23.83 17.17
N GLN A 119 27.04 22.69 17.69
CA GLN A 119 25.93 22.62 18.64
C GLN A 119 26.36 22.82 20.10
N GLY A 120 27.67 22.88 20.37
CA GLY A 120 28.24 22.99 21.71
C GLY A 120 28.08 24.37 22.36
N THR A 121 28.19 24.40 23.69
CA THR A 121 28.24 25.65 24.47
C THR A 121 29.54 26.42 24.27
N VAL A 122 30.63 25.72 23.92
CA VAL A 122 31.97 26.29 23.74
C VAL A 122 32.11 26.93 22.35
N LYS A 123 32.54 28.20 22.30
CA LYS A 123 32.62 29.01 21.07
C LYS A 123 34.08 29.24 20.63
N PRO A 124 34.41 29.28 19.33
CA PRO A 124 35.72 29.71 18.89
C PRO A 124 35.92 31.22 19.12
N ALA A 125 37.15 31.64 19.41
CA ALA A 125 37.46 33.07 19.56
C ALA A 125 37.83 33.74 18.22
N CYS A 126 38.43 32.99 17.28
CA CYS A 126 38.75 33.45 15.92
C CYS A 126 38.83 32.28 14.92
N TRP A 127 39.01 32.58 13.63
CA TRP A 127 39.15 31.57 12.58
C TRP A 127 40.33 30.62 12.84
N ARG A 128 41.43 31.12 13.40
CA ARG A 128 42.63 30.32 13.68
C ARG A 128 42.36 29.19 14.67
N ASP A 129 41.58 29.47 15.72
CA ASP A 129 41.22 28.47 16.74
C ASP A 129 40.18 27.50 16.21
N LEU A 130 39.18 28.01 15.48
CA LEU A 130 38.16 27.18 14.83
C LEU A 130 38.78 26.17 13.84
N TYR A 131 39.66 26.64 12.95
CA TYR A 131 40.34 25.79 11.98
C TYR A 131 41.29 24.78 12.64
N TRP A 132 41.95 25.17 13.74
CA TRP A 132 42.77 24.22 14.51
C TRP A 132 41.93 23.04 15.01
N HIS A 133 40.79 23.30 15.66
CA HIS A 133 39.94 22.26 16.24
C HIS A 133 39.15 21.47 15.20
N LEU A 134 38.67 22.10 14.12
CA LEU A 134 37.91 21.42 13.07
C LEU A 134 38.77 20.59 12.12
N VAL A 135 40.01 21.02 11.84
CA VAL A 135 40.79 20.50 10.71
C VAL A 135 42.19 20.06 11.11
N TYR A 136 42.99 20.95 11.70
CA TYR A 136 44.43 20.68 11.87
C TYR A 136 44.73 19.63 12.95
N SER A 137 44.10 19.74 14.13
CA SER A 137 44.30 18.80 15.25
C SER A 137 43.94 17.36 14.88
N ARG A 138 43.00 17.21 13.92
CA ARG A 138 42.44 15.93 13.45
C ARG A 138 43.29 15.26 12.36
N SER A 139 44.33 15.93 11.85
CA SER A 139 45.32 15.36 10.93
C SER A 139 44.73 14.68 9.67
N PHE A 140 43.71 15.31 9.08
CA PHE A 140 43.06 14.83 7.86
C PHE A 140 44.02 14.66 6.68
N LYS A 141 43.76 13.65 5.84
CA LYS A 141 44.62 13.23 4.73
C LYS A 141 44.12 13.73 3.38
N THR A 142 42.81 13.86 3.20
CA THR A 142 42.19 14.32 1.94
C THR A 142 41.64 15.74 2.10
N ASP A 143 41.31 16.40 0.98
CA ASP A 143 40.57 17.67 1.07
C ASP A 143 39.09 17.40 1.39
N GLU A 144 38.53 16.28 0.95
CA GLU A 144 37.15 15.87 1.27
C GLU A 144 36.87 15.85 2.77
N GLU A 145 37.76 15.29 3.58
CA GLU A 145 37.61 15.28 5.05
C GLU A 145 37.54 16.69 5.64
N LYS A 146 38.39 17.61 5.14
CA LYS A 146 38.42 19.02 5.57
C LYS A 146 37.12 19.74 5.16
N VAL A 147 36.70 19.58 3.90
CA VAL A 147 35.46 20.19 3.38
C VAL A 147 34.25 19.65 4.14
N ARG A 148 34.19 18.35 4.45
CA ARG A 148 33.13 17.75 5.27
C ARG A 148 33.06 18.37 6.66
N ALA A 149 34.18 18.46 7.38
CA ALA A 149 34.20 19.08 8.72
C ALA A 149 33.76 20.55 8.69
N LEU A 150 34.24 21.33 7.71
CA LEU A 150 33.87 22.74 7.56
C LEU A 150 32.40 22.93 7.16
N PHE A 151 31.88 22.10 6.24
CA PHE A 151 30.49 22.13 5.79
C PHE A 151 29.53 21.70 6.90
N THR A 152 29.82 20.59 7.60
CA THR A 152 29.01 20.15 8.73
C THR A 152 28.99 21.21 9.83
N TRP A 153 30.12 21.83 10.17
CA TRP A 153 30.15 22.86 11.20
C TRP A 153 29.25 24.05 10.86
N ILE A 154 29.42 24.64 9.67
CA ILE A 154 28.63 25.82 9.30
C ILE A 154 27.13 25.48 9.17
N CYS A 155 26.78 24.29 8.66
CA CYS A 155 25.38 23.89 8.48
C CYS A 155 24.72 23.28 9.74
N SER A 156 25.48 23.02 10.81
CA SER A 156 24.97 22.62 12.14
C SER A 156 25.00 23.78 13.15
N THR A 157 25.46 24.97 12.76
CA THR A 157 25.54 26.15 13.63
C THR A 157 24.16 26.81 13.73
N SER A 158 23.70 27.12 14.94
CA SER A 158 22.41 27.81 15.14
C SER A 158 22.44 29.25 14.60
N PRO A 159 21.37 29.75 13.94
CA PRO A 159 21.29 31.15 13.50
C PRO A 159 21.51 32.18 14.63
N ASP A 160 21.13 31.84 15.87
CA ASP A 160 21.24 32.73 17.05
C ASP A 160 22.66 32.71 17.69
N MET A 161 23.59 31.92 17.15
CA MET A 161 24.91 31.70 17.75
C MET A 161 25.94 32.72 17.27
N GLN A 162 26.41 33.60 18.16
CA GLN A 162 27.59 34.43 17.90
C GLN A 162 28.80 33.54 17.55
N SER A 163 29.28 33.67 16.31
CA SER A 163 30.36 32.82 15.80
C SER A 163 31.74 33.22 16.33
N PHE A 164 32.00 34.52 16.48
CA PHE A 164 33.17 35.10 17.15
C PHE A 164 32.72 36.29 18.01
N PRO A 165 33.44 36.65 19.09
CA PRO A 165 33.10 37.82 19.90
C PRO A 165 33.20 39.11 19.08
N SER A 166 32.19 39.98 19.19
CA SER A 166 32.17 41.27 18.50
C SER A 166 33.17 42.25 19.15
N GLU A 167 33.74 43.19 18.38
CA GLU A 167 34.74 44.16 18.85
C GLU A 167 34.17 45.26 19.77
N VAL A 168 33.27 44.92 20.72
CA VAL A 168 32.68 45.89 21.68
C VAL A 168 32.39 45.27 23.06
N GLU A 169 33.43 44.84 23.79
CA GLU A 169 33.46 45.00 25.26
C GLU A 169 34.85 45.49 25.69
N GLU A 170 34.99 46.82 25.80
CA GLU A 170 36.21 47.47 26.29
C GLU A 170 36.39 47.25 27.80
N ALA A 171 37.03 46.15 28.19
CA ALA A 171 37.49 45.93 29.58
C ALA A 171 38.94 45.41 29.68
N ASP A 172 39.37 44.50 28.79
CA ASP A 172 40.69 43.82 28.89
C ASP A 172 41.60 44.02 27.66
N ALA A 173 41.51 45.20 27.01
CA ALA A 173 42.32 45.59 25.84
C ALA A 173 43.82 45.84 26.14
N HIS A 174 44.40 45.17 27.15
CA HIS A 174 45.77 45.38 27.63
C HIS A 174 46.61 44.09 27.73
N LYS A 175 46.46 43.13 26.79
CA LYS A 175 47.53 42.13 26.55
C LYS A 175 47.65 41.41 25.18
N VAL A 176 46.96 41.83 24.12
CA VAL A 176 47.22 41.28 22.75
C VAL A 176 47.45 42.39 21.72
N LYS A 177 48.63 43.02 21.75
CA LYS A 177 49.10 43.85 20.63
C LYS A 177 49.70 42.95 19.53
N ALA A 178 48.85 42.40 18.66
CA ALA A 178 49.30 41.68 17.46
C ALA A 178 48.36 41.84 16.25
N LYS A 179 48.82 42.66 15.29
CA LYS A 179 48.59 42.54 13.83
C LYS A 179 47.16 42.71 13.25
N GLY A 180 46.93 43.91 12.71
CA GLY A 180 46.35 44.10 11.36
C GLY A 180 44.83 43.96 11.21
N LYS A 181 44.19 44.91 10.52
CA LYS A 181 42.80 44.76 10.06
C LYS A 181 42.67 43.48 9.23
N HIS A 182 41.79 42.57 9.65
CA HIS A 182 41.43 41.39 8.86
C HIS A 182 40.91 41.83 7.49
N LYS A 183 41.18 41.05 6.45
CA LYS A 183 40.64 41.31 5.11
C LYS A 183 39.12 41.13 5.17
N ILE A 184 38.40 41.95 4.39
CA ILE A 184 36.93 41.94 4.39
C ILE A 184 36.31 40.61 3.91
N ASP A 185 37.12 39.74 3.29
CA ASP A 185 36.75 38.40 2.82
C ASP A 185 37.24 37.26 3.75
N SER A 186 37.81 37.55 4.93
CA SER A 186 38.28 36.50 5.86
C SER A 186 37.15 35.93 6.72
N PRO A 187 37.25 34.67 7.19
CA PRO A 187 36.20 34.06 8.00
C PRO A 187 35.95 34.83 9.30
N ASP A 188 36.98 35.44 9.89
CA ASP A 188 36.87 36.32 11.06
C ASP A 188 35.90 37.50 10.87
N VAL A 189 35.70 37.96 9.62
CA VAL A 189 34.79 39.05 9.27
C VAL A 189 33.46 38.53 8.71
N VAL A 190 33.49 37.45 7.92
CA VAL A 190 32.31 36.93 7.23
C VAL A 190 31.41 36.10 8.15
N LEU A 191 31.96 35.33 9.09
CA LEU A 191 31.16 34.52 10.02
C LEU A 191 30.35 35.37 11.01
N PRO A 192 30.86 36.43 11.65
CA PRO A 192 30.03 37.34 12.43
C PRO A 192 28.95 38.03 11.58
N ARG A 193 29.27 38.40 10.33
CA ARG A 193 28.28 38.99 9.41
C ARG A 193 27.18 38.02 9.01
N LEU A 194 27.44 36.71 8.98
CA LEU A 194 26.40 35.70 8.74
C LEU A 194 25.36 35.72 9.87
N VAL A 195 25.81 35.75 11.12
CA VAL A 195 24.96 35.87 12.32
C VAL A 195 24.20 37.19 12.34
N GLU A 196 24.83 38.29 11.92
CA GLU A 196 24.18 39.60 11.77
C GLU A 196 23.22 39.70 10.57
N GLY A 197 23.08 38.65 9.74
CA GLY A 197 22.28 38.67 8.50
C GLY A 197 22.83 39.57 7.39
N LYS A 198 24.09 40.01 7.50
CA LYS A 198 24.81 40.88 6.53
C LYS A 198 25.68 40.10 5.54
N ALA A 199 25.84 38.80 5.74
CA ALA A 199 26.44 37.85 4.81
C ALA A 199 25.56 36.59 4.72
N ASN A 200 25.78 35.76 3.70
CA ASN A 200 25.05 34.50 3.53
C ASN A 200 25.97 33.27 3.63
N TYR A 201 25.37 32.09 3.76
CA TYR A 201 26.08 30.81 3.89
C TYR A 201 27.09 30.57 2.76
N VAL A 202 26.75 31.00 1.54
CA VAL A 202 27.58 30.85 0.33
C VAL A 202 28.89 31.64 0.44
N GLN A 203 28.82 32.89 0.93
CA GLN A 203 29.98 33.75 1.17
C GLN A 203 30.85 33.22 2.32
N ALA A 204 30.20 32.77 3.41
CA ALA A 204 30.89 32.23 4.57
C ALA A 204 31.65 30.94 4.22
N PHE A 205 31.02 30.01 3.49
CA PHE A 205 31.66 28.77 3.06
C PHE A 205 32.76 29.00 2.02
N GLU A 206 32.57 29.90 1.05
CA GLU A 206 33.66 30.30 0.12
C GLU A 206 34.87 30.85 0.88
N SER A 207 34.63 31.71 1.87
CA SER A 207 35.67 32.28 2.73
C SER A 207 36.41 31.20 3.52
N MET A 208 35.68 30.31 4.21
CA MET A 208 36.26 29.20 4.97
C MET A 208 37.13 28.28 4.10
N LEU A 209 36.67 27.89 2.92
CA LEU A 209 37.43 27.03 2.01
C LEU A 209 38.68 27.72 1.45
N ARG A 210 38.56 28.97 0.98
CA ARG A 210 39.71 29.73 0.45
C ARG A 210 40.79 29.99 1.50
N TYR A 211 40.39 30.23 2.76
CA TYR A 211 41.32 30.37 3.90
C TYR A 211 41.80 29.02 4.47
N SER A 212 41.26 27.90 3.98
CA SER A 212 41.75 26.53 4.22
C SER A 212 42.71 26.04 3.12
N GLY A 213 42.95 26.84 2.08
CA GLY A 213 43.78 26.45 0.93
C GLY A 213 43.05 25.63 -0.14
N ILE A 214 41.71 25.66 -0.17
CA ILE A 214 40.87 24.90 -1.09
C ILE A 214 40.23 25.85 -2.12
N PRO A 215 40.37 25.63 -3.45
CA PRO A 215 39.74 26.47 -4.46
C PRO A 215 38.22 26.36 -4.37
N CYS A 216 37.53 27.50 -4.34
CA CYS A 216 36.07 27.58 -4.25
C CYS A 216 35.55 28.74 -5.10
N VAL A 217 34.36 28.58 -5.68
CA VAL A 217 33.65 29.55 -6.50
C VAL A 217 32.18 29.61 -6.07
N THR A 218 31.65 30.82 -5.90
CA THR A 218 30.20 31.04 -5.82
C THR A 218 29.57 30.89 -7.21
N VAL A 219 28.75 29.85 -7.38
CA VAL A 219 27.90 29.62 -8.55
C VAL A 219 26.58 30.36 -8.35
N ARG A 220 26.16 31.13 -9.36
CA ARG A 220 24.89 31.87 -9.35
C ARG A 220 23.92 31.25 -10.34
N GLY A 221 22.65 31.18 -9.98
CA GLY A 221 21.63 30.55 -10.81
C GLY A 221 20.20 30.79 -10.34
N ILE A 222 19.33 29.91 -10.78
CA ILE A 222 17.91 29.82 -10.43
C ILE A 222 17.74 28.56 -9.57
N ALA A 223 16.99 28.64 -8.48
CA ALA A 223 16.52 27.45 -7.76
C ALA A 223 14.99 27.36 -7.73
N LYS A 224 14.45 26.15 -7.87
CA LYS A 224 13.02 25.84 -7.66
C LYS A 224 12.71 25.82 -6.15
N SER A 225 12.77 27.00 -5.53
CA SER A 225 12.55 27.25 -4.10
C SER A 225 11.04 27.35 -3.76
N MET A 226 10.71 27.82 -2.55
CA MET A 226 9.34 27.99 -2.04
C MET A 226 8.39 28.78 -2.95
N ASP A 227 8.92 29.71 -3.75
CA ASP A 227 8.14 30.56 -4.67
C ASP A 227 7.93 29.92 -6.06
N TYR A 228 8.50 28.73 -6.31
CA TYR A 228 8.34 28.02 -7.58
C TYR A 228 7.07 27.16 -7.60
N LYS A 229 6.24 27.33 -8.64
CA LYS A 229 5.13 26.44 -8.98
C LYS A 229 5.44 25.67 -10.26
N VAL A 230 5.21 24.36 -10.25
CA VAL A 230 5.46 23.47 -11.39
C VAL A 230 4.71 23.96 -12.64
N GLY A 231 5.43 24.13 -13.74
CA GLY A 231 4.86 24.65 -14.99
C GLY A 231 4.62 26.15 -15.03
N GLN A 232 5.14 26.94 -14.08
CA GLN A 232 5.24 28.39 -14.29
C GLN A 232 6.30 28.67 -15.37
N PRO A 233 6.05 29.59 -16.34
CA PRO A 233 7.03 29.90 -17.38
C PRO A 233 8.30 30.53 -16.76
N LEU A 234 9.44 29.84 -16.89
CA LEU A 234 10.75 30.40 -16.55
C LEU A 234 11.42 31.11 -17.73
N VAL A 235 11.02 30.82 -18.96
CA VAL A 235 11.53 31.44 -20.17
C VAL A 235 10.37 31.62 -21.15
N GLN A 236 10.23 32.81 -21.73
CA GLN A 236 9.31 33.04 -22.85
C GLN A 236 10.08 32.72 -24.15
N LYS A 237 9.41 32.13 -25.15
CA LYS A 237 10.05 31.54 -26.33
C LYS A 237 11.00 32.44 -27.12
N GLU A 238 10.87 33.76 -26.98
CA GLU A 238 11.55 34.77 -27.79
C GLU A 238 12.27 35.85 -26.92
N GLU A 239 12.22 35.74 -25.58
CA GLU A 239 12.85 36.70 -24.66
C GLU A 239 14.20 36.15 -24.13
N PRO A 240 15.30 36.93 -24.16
CA PRO A 240 16.56 36.52 -23.55
C PRO A 240 16.46 36.48 -22.03
N LEU A 241 17.18 35.54 -21.39
CA LEU A 241 17.18 35.35 -19.93
C LEU A 241 17.59 36.63 -19.16
N PHE A 242 18.48 37.42 -19.75
CA PHE A 242 18.91 38.73 -19.26
C PHE A 242 18.44 39.80 -20.24
N HIS A 243 17.87 40.89 -19.71
CA HIS A 243 17.48 42.05 -20.51
C HIS A 243 18.70 42.62 -21.25
N PRO A 244 18.65 42.78 -22.60
CA PRO A 244 19.84 43.02 -23.41
C PRO A 244 20.59 44.31 -23.05
N GLU A 245 19.87 45.36 -22.63
CA GLU A 245 20.49 46.65 -22.29
C GLU A 245 20.91 46.80 -20.81
N THR A 246 20.25 46.09 -19.88
CA THR A 246 20.39 46.34 -18.44
C THR A 246 21.03 45.16 -17.68
N GLY A 247 21.09 43.97 -18.30
CA GLY A 247 21.52 42.75 -17.66
C GLY A 247 20.60 42.27 -16.52
N ALA A 248 19.42 42.88 -16.35
CA ALA A 248 18.46 42.50 -15.32
C ALA A 248 17.73 41.20 -15.69
N LEU A 249 17.38 40.39 -14.69
CA LEU A 249 16.47 39.26 -14.87
C LEU A 249 15.00 39.72 -14.84
N PRO A 250 14.10 39.06 -15.57
CA PRO A 250 12.65 39.17 -15.36
C PRO A 250 12.26 38.95 -13.89
N ALA A 251 11.25 39.67 -13.41
CA ALA A 251 10.87 39.66 -11.99
C ALA A 251 10.53 38.25 -11.44
N GLN A 252 9.91 37.39 -12.25
CA GLN A 252 9.59 36.00 -11.88
C GLN A 252 10.83 35.10 -11.71
N ILE A 253 11.94 35.46 -12.36
CA ILE A 253 13.21 34.74 -12.25
C ILE A 253 14.07 35.37 -11.15
N ALA A 254 13.95 36.68 -10.94
CA ALA A 254 14.60 37.39 -9.85
C ALA A 254 14.21 36.84 -8.47
N SER A 255 12.94 36.49 -8.25
CA SER A 255 12.47 35.83 -7.01
C SER A 255 12.99 34.40 -6.82
N LEU A 256 13.48 33.76 -7.88
CA LEU A 256 14.06 32.42 -7.86
C LEU A 256 15.59 32.43 -7.88
N GLN A 257 16.22 33.61 -7.82
CA GLN A 257 17.68 33.70 -7.75
C GLN A 257 18.19 32.98 -6.51
N HIS A 258 19.16 32.09 -6.73
CA HIS A 258 19.86 31.40 -5.67
C HIS A 258 21.35 31.32 -5.99
N SER A 259 22.15 30.93 -5.01
CA SER A 259 23.59 30.72 -5.18
C SER A 259 24.06 29.60 -4.28
N TRP A 260 25.04 28.85 -4.77
CA TRP A 260 25.66 27.72 -4.10
C TRP A 260 27.16 27.74 -4.40
N ASN A 261 27.93 26.83 -3.83
CA ASN A 261 29.36 26.76 -4.02
C ASN A 261 29.75 25.59 -4.93
N ALA A 262 30.77 25.80 -5.75
CA ALA A 262 31.58 24.73 -6.31
C ALA A 262 32.96 24.77 -5.64
N ALA A 263 33.49 23.63 -5.23
CA ALA A 263 34.84 23.54 -4.66
C ALA A 263 35.67 22.47 -5.39
N TYR A 264 36.97 22.71 -5.53
CA TYR A 264 37.91 21.77 -6.14
C TYR A 264 38.53 20.89 -5.05
N VAL A 265 38.17 19.62 -5.02
CA VAL A 265 38.47 18.69 -3.93
C VAL A 265 38.96 17.37 -4.54
N ASP A 266 40.13 16.91 -4.10
CA ASP A 266 40.82 15.70 -4.58
C ASP A 266 40.89 15.59 -6.12
N GLY A 267 41.12 16.71 -6.80
CA GLY A 267 41.29 16.77 -8.26
C GLY A 267 40.01 17.01 -9.08
N LEU A 268 38.84 17.19 -8.45
CA LEU A 268 37.54 17.36 -9.13
C LEU A 268 36.75 18.54 -8.57
N TRP A 269 36.02 19.25 -9.45
CA TRP A 269 35.00 20.19 -9.00
C TRP A 269 33.75 19.45 -8.49
N ARG A 270 33.25 19.84 -7.32
CA ARG A 270 32.09 19.27 -6.62
C ARG A 270 31.17 20.38 -6.13
N LEU A 271 29.87 20.12 -6.04
CA LEU A 271 28.83 21.11 -5.73
C LEU A 271 28.37 21.02 -4.26
N TYR A 272 28.09 22.16 -3.64
CA TYR A 272 27.73 22.27 -2.23
C TYR A 272 26.70 23.40 -2.04
N ASP A 273 25.58 23.14 -1.37
CA ASP A 273 24.64 24.20 -0.94
C ASP A 273 24.44 24.20 0.57
N CYS A 274 25.23 25.03 1.25
CA CYS A 274 25.14 25.24 2.69
C CYS A 274 23.81 25.90 3.13
N THR A 275 23.12 26.63 2.24
CA THR A 275 21.88 27.33 2.56
C THR A 275 20.74 26.33 2.74
N TRP A 276 20.57 25.43 1.78
CA TRP A 276 19.53 24.39 1.86
C TRP A 276 19.92 23.28 2.84
N ALA A 277 21.23 22.99 3.00
CA ALA A 277 21.72 22.05 4.02
C ALA A 277 21.40 22.48 5.47
N ALA A 278 21.55 23.78 5.78
CA ALA A 278 21.38 24.29 7.14
C ALA A 278 19.91 24.47 7.57
N GLN A 279 18.96 24.44 6.62
CA GLN A 279 17.56 24.83 6.83
C GLN A 279 16.58 23.64 6.94
N ARG A 280 17.07 22.40 7.04
CA ARG A 280 16.19 21.23 7.25
C ARG A 280 15.65 21.22 8.68
N LEU A 281 14.35 21.45 8.81
CA LEU A 281 13.62 21.24 10.07
C LEU A 281 13.38 19.74 10.27
N ALA A 282 14.03 19.15 11.28
CA ALA A 282 13.76 17.80 11.75
C ALA A 282 13.02 17.84 13.10
N MET A 283 12.20 16.81 13.37
CA MET A 283 11.58 16.66 14.69
C MET A 283 12.44 15.77 15.57
N GLY A 284 13.10 16.37 16.57
CA GLY A 284 13.88 15.66 17.57
C GLY A 284 13.04 15.28 18.79
N THR A 285 13.17 14.04 19.23
CA THR A 285 12.76 13.62 20.58
C THR A 285 13.95 13.76 21.53
N ARG A 286 13.74 14.35 22.72
CA ARG A 286 14.77 14.33 23.76
C ARG A 286 14.92 12.91 24.32
N GLU A 287 16.08 12.31 24.10
CA GLU A 287 16.47 11.07 24.79
C GLU A 287 16.50 11.31 26.31
N GLY A 288 15.99 10.33 27.07
CA GLY A 288 16.01 10.36 28.54
C GLY A 288 14.71 10.77 29.25
N LEU A 289 13.64 11.17 28.55
CA LEU A 289 12.31 11.40 29.17
C LEU A 289 11.34 10.22 28.94
N PRO A 290 10.39 9.97 29.87
CA PRO A 290 9.32 8.99 29.67
C PRO A 290 8.46 9.30 28.43
N LYS A 291 7.96 8.27 27.76
CA LYS A 291 7.15 8.37 26.53
C LYS A 291 5.90 9.28 26.67
N SER A 292 5.39 9.48 27.88
CA SER A 292 4.26 10.36 28.20
C SER A 292 4.57 11.86 28.16
N SER A 293 5.85 12.24 28.05
CA SER A 293 6.32 13.62 28.31
C SER A 293 7.31 14.13 27.25
N GLN A 294 7.37 13.47 26.09
CA GLN A 294 8.22 13.90 24.98
C GLN A 294 7.64 15.14 24.30
N ALA A 295 8.08 16.31 24.74
CA ALA A 295 7.91 17.55 23.98
C ALA A 295 8.70 17.45 22.66
N VAL A 296 7.96 17.39 21.54
CA VAL A 296 8.54 17.43 20.20
C VAL A 296 9.34 18.72 20.05
N THR A 297 10.66 18.60 19.89
CA THR A 297 11.55 19.75 19.73
C THR A 297 11.90 19.89 18.26
N LEU A 298 11.64 21.05 17.66
CA LEU A 298 12.16 21.37 16.33
C LEU A 298 13.69 21.49 16.44
N GLN A 299 14.41 20.61 15.74
CA GLN A 299 15.86 20.62 15.66
C GLN A 299 16.26 20.87 14.21
N TYR A 300 17.18 21.82 13.99
CA TYR A 300 17.81 21.96 12.69
C TYR A 300 18.79 20.81 12.49
N GLU A 301 18.55 19.99 11.47
CA GLU A 301 19.47 18.95 11.05
C GLU A 301 20.20 19.39 9.78
N THR A 302 21.49 19.09 9.68
CA THR A 302 22.22 19.30 8.42
C THR A 302 21.81 18.26 7.38
N ASP A 303 21.16 18.69 6.29
CA ASP A 303 20.85 17.81 5.16
C ASP A 303 22.11 17.57 4.29
N MET A 304 22.69 16.38 4.46
CA MET A 304 23.89 15.96 3.74
C MET A 304 23.63 15.62 2.26
N PHE A 305 22.38 15.66 1.77
CA PHE A 305 22.11 15.62 0.33
C PHE A 305 22.81 16.77 -0.41
N TYR A 306 22.93 17.94 0.24
CA TYR A 306 23.54 19.14 -0.33
C TYR A 306 25.06 19.22 -0.15
N TYR A 307 25.69 18.17 0.39
CA TYR A 307 27.15 18.01 0.45
C TYR A 307 27.63 17.19 -0.76
N GLN A 308 28.57 17.74 -1.55
CA GLN A 308 29.20 17.03 -2.67
C GLN A 308 28.15 16.45 -3.66
N VAL A 309 27.12 17.27 -3.95
CA VAL A 309 25.91 16.82 -4.63
C VAL A 309 26.23 16.28 -6.02
N ASP A 310 25.61 15.16 -6.37
CA ASP A 310 25.60 14.65 -7.72
C ASP A 310 24.96 15.69 -8.66
N PRO A 311 25.71 16.24 -9.65
CA PRO A 311 25.18 17.27 -10.53
C PRO A 311 23.92 16.82 -11.27
N THR A 312 23.83 15.53 -11.64
CA THR A 312 22.67 14.94 -12.34
C THR A 312 21.38 14.95 -11.50
N LYS A 313 21.51 15.13 -10.18
CA LYS A 313 20.40 15.23 -9.22
C LYS A 313 20.12 16.68 -8.85
N LEU A 314 21.17 17.47 -8.61
CA LEU A 314 21.05 18.89 -8.25
C LEU A 314 20.38 19.72 -9.37
N ILE A 315 20.64 19.39 -10.65
CA ILE A 315 20.08 20.10 -11.81
C ILE A 315 18.54 20.08 -11.88
N TYR A 316 17.84 19.16 -11.20
CA TYR A 316 16.38 19.17 -11.14
C TYR A 316 15.81 20.38 -10.39
N THR A 317 16.57 20.91 -9.43
CA THR A 317 16.21 22.06 -8.60
C THR A 317 17.04 23.31 -8.87
N HIS A 318 18.32 23.17 -9.25
CA HIS A 318 19.27 24.28 -9.42
C HIS A 318 19.79 24.40 -10.85
N TYR A 319 19.52 25.53 -11.52
CA TYR A 319 20.02 25.83 -12.86
C TYR A 319 21.05 26.98 -12.81
N PRO A 320 22.35 26.74 -13.08
CA PRO A 320 23.36 27.80 -13.08
C PRO A 320 23.25 28.71 -14.30
N PHE A 321 23.66 29.97 -14.17
CA PHE A 321 23.69 30.91 -15.31
C PHE A 321 24.85 30.68 -16.29
N GLU A 322 25.87 29.92 -15.89
CA GLU A 322 27.00 29.53 -16.75
C GLU A 322 27.01 27.99 -16.85
N ASP A 323 26.81 27.45 -18.07
CA ASP A 323 26.60 26.01 -18.28
C ASP A 323 27.77 25.13 -17.81
N VAL A 324 28.98 25.69 -17.74
CA VAL A 324 30.16 25.00 -17.20
C VAL A 324 29.95 24.50 -15.75
N TRP A 325 29.17 25.23 -14.95
CA TRP A 325 28.86 24.89 -13.57
C TRP A 325 27.70 23.91 -13.41
N GLN A 326 27.07 23.48 -14.51
CA GLN A 326 26.17 22.33 -14.46
C GLN A 326 26.94 21.04 -14.14
N LEU A 327 28.24 20.97 -14.47
CA LEU A 327 29.06 19.76 -14.37
C LEU A 327 28.39 18.54 -15.04
N ILE A 328 27.64 18.77 -16.12
CA ILE A 328 26.98 17.75 -16.94
C ILE A 328 27.41 17.96 -18.42
N ASP A 329 27.54 16.87 -19.16
CA ASP A 329 27.90 16.88 -20.59
C ASP A 329 26.98 15.94 -21.41
N PRO A 330 26.23 16.44 -22.40
CA PRO A 330 26.01 17.85 -22.73
C PRO A 330 25.18 18.57 -21.63
N PRO A 331 25.31 19.90 -21.49
CA PRO A 331 24.53 20.67 -20.53
C PRO A 331 23.03 20.62 -20.83
N VAL A 332 22.24 20.63 -19.77
CA VAL A 332 20.77 20.71 -19.78
C VAL A 332 20.35 22.12 -20.20
N SER A 333 19.33 22.23 -21.06
CA SER A 333 18.75 23.53 -21.42
C SER A 333 17.81 24.05 -20.35
N ILE A 334 17.75 25.37 -20.16
CA ILE A 334 16.78 26.03 -19.27
C ILE A 334 15.32 25.70 -19.62
N VAL A 335 15.02 25.39 -20.89
CA VAL A 335 13.69 24.95 -21.32
C VAL A 335 13.37 23.57 -20.74
N SER A 336 14.30 22.61 -20.86
CA SER A 336 14.17 21.27 -20.25
C SER A 336 13.98 21.37 -18.74
N PHE A 337 14.83 22.16 -18.07
CA PHE A 337 14.75 22.43 -16.64
C PHE A 337 13.37 22.96 -16.20
N ALA A 338 12.81 23.91 -16.96
CA ALA A 338 11.50 24.51 -16.69
C ALA A 338 10.34 23.53 -16.91
N THR A 339 10.47 22.59 -17.85
CA THR A 339 9.43 21.58 -18.15
C THR A 339 9.39 20.40 -17.19
N TRP A 340 10.47 20.08 -16.48
CA TRP A 340 10.53 18.93 -15.58
C TRP A 340 9.73 19.10 -14.28
N PRO A 341 9.24 18.00 -13.66
CA PRO A 341 8.67 18.02 -12.32
C PRO A 341 9.68 18.58 -11.31
N LEU A 342 9.16 19.00 -10.16
CA LEU A 342 10.01 19.34 -9.03
C LEU A 342 10.36 18.06 -8.28
N LEU A 343 11.63 17.65 -8.28
CA LEU A 343 12.13 16.49 -7.52
C LEU A 343 12.88 16.99 -6.28
N LYS A 344 12.58 16.40 -5.12
CA LYS A 344 13.14 16.75 -3.81
C LYS A 344 14.23 15.74 -3.39
N PRO A 345 15.11 16.04 -2.41
CA PRO A 345 16.14 15.11 -1.94
C PRO A 345 15.64 13.68 -1.66
N ALA A 346 14.49 13.59 -0.99
CA ALA A 346 13.86 12.33 -0.61
C ALA A 346 13.55 11.42 -1.82
N PHE A 347 13.27 11.98 -3.00
CA PHE A 347 13.08 11.21 -4.23
C PHE A 347 14.30 10.35 -4.56
N PHE A 348 15.49 10.96 -4.45
CA PHE A 348 16.74 10.29 -4.76
C PHE A 348 17.25 9.41 -3.60
N GLN A 349 17.03 9.84 -2.36
CA GLN A 349 17.37 9.07 -1.15
C GLN A 349 16.61 7.75 -1.09
N TYR A 350 15.29 7.78 -1.33
CA TYR A 350 14.45 6.57 -1.39
C TYR A 350 14.63 5.75 -2.69
N GLY A 351 15.47 6.18 -3.63
CA GLY A 351 15.72 5.46 -4.89
C GLY A 351 14.48 5.39 -5.78
N LEU A 352 13.78 6.51 -5.94
CA LEU A 352 12.67 6.65 -6.88
C LEU A 352 13.18 7.13 -8.25
N HIS A 353 12.49 6.74 -9.31
CA HIS A 353 12.76 7.23 -10.67
C HIS A 353 11.48 7.58 -11.42
N LEU A 354 11.58 8.56 -12.32
CA LEU A 354 10.49 8.92 -13.22
C LEU A 354 10.23 7.76 -14.19
N PHE A 355 8.98 7.32 -14.31
CA PHE A 355 8.63 6.19 -15.17
C PHE A 355 7.56 6.54 -16.21
N SER A 356 6.40 7.05 -15.76
CA SER A 356 5.28 7.35 -16.68
C SER A 356 5.35 8.73 -17.33
N HIS A 357 5.80 9.76 -16.61
CA HIS A 357 5.77 11.16 -17.04
C HIS A 357 7.08 11.85 -16.65
N GLN A 358 7.78 12.41 -17.64
CA GLN A 358 9.02 13.17 -17.46
C GLN A 358 8.79 14.70 -17.41
N GLU A 359 7.62 15.17 -17.86
CA GLU A 359 7.21 16.57 -17.78
C GLU A 359 6.42 16.81 -16.48
N GLY A 360 6.68 17.95 -15.84
CA GLY A 360 6.00 18.39 -14.62
C GLY A 360 4.58 18.88 -14.87
N VAL A 361 4.23 19.26 -16.11
CA VAL A 361 2.87 19.62 -16.50
C VAL A 361 2.22 18.48 -17.27
N VAL A 362 1.24 17.83 -16.67
CA VAL A 362 0.56 16.67 -17.27
C VAL A 362 -0.86 17.05 -17.68
N ALA A 363 -1.14 17.08 -18.98
CA ALA A 363 -2.46 17.44 -19.50
C ALA A 363 -3.33 16.19 -19.75
N VAL A 364 -4.50 16.14 -19.12
CA VAL A 364 -5.44 15.00 -19.19
C VAL A 364 -6.88 15.49 -19.32
N GLU A 365 -7.83 14.60 -19.62
CA GLU A 365 -9.25 14.93 -19.64
C GLU A 365 -9.83 14.97 -18.22
N ASN A 366 -10.05 13.80 -17.62
CA ASN A 366 -10.65 13.63 -16.29
C ASN A 366 -9.96 12.55 -15.42
N GLN A 367 -8.90 11.89 -15.91
CA GLN A 367 -8.16 10.86 -15.17
C GLN A 367 -6.65 10.96 -15.42
N LEU A 368 -5.85 10.60 -14.42
CA LEU A 368 -4.39 10.50 -14.52
C LEU A 368 -3.93 9.16 -13.92
N VAL A 369 -3.06 8.45 -14.63
CA VAL A 369 -2.29 7.32 -14.07
C VAL A 369 -0.82 7.71 -14.08
N LEU A 370 -0.25 7.95 -12.90
CA LEU A 370 1.15 8.31 -12.72
C LEU A 370 1.89 7.14 -12.06
N LYS A 371 2.84 6.55 -12.78
CA LYS A 371 3.80 5.57 -12.24
C LYS A 371 5.15 6.21 -11.92
N LEU A 372 5.72 5.84 -10.77
CA LEU A 372 7.11 6.08 -10.37
C LEU A 372 7.81 4.73 -10.14
N LYS A 373 9.00 4.55 -10.67
CA LYS A 373 9.83 3.35 -10.42
C LYS A 373 10.39 3.38 -9.00
N ILE A 374 10.55 2.19 -8.43
CA ILE A 374 11.15 1.95 -7.11
C ILE A 374 12.25 0.91 -7.30
N LEU A 375 13.41 1.11 -6.66
CA LEU A 375 14.44 0.07 -6.61
C LEU A 375 13.90 -1.23 -5.97
N PRO A 376 14.17 -2.44 -6.51
CA PRO A 376 13.60 -3.69 -6.02
C PRO A 376 13.79 -3.92 -4.51
N GLU A 377 14.95 -3.53 -3.98
CA GLU A 377 15.32 -3.59 -2.57
C GLU A 377 14.51 -2.65 -1.65
N ASN A 378 13.74 -1.71 -2.19
CA ASN A 378 12.90 -0.76 -1.48
C ASN A 378 11.39 -1.00 -1.63
N ILE A 379 10.96 -1.93 -2.49
CA ILE A 379 9.52 -2.21 -2.78
C ILE A 379 8.72 -2.50 -1.51
N THR A 380 9.27 -3.28 -0.57
CA THR A 380 8.61 -3.65 0.70
C THR A 380 8.92 -2.69 1.86
N LYS A 381 9.77 -1.68 1.63
CA LYS A 381 10.28 -0.75 2.65
C LYS A 381 9.76 0.67 2.51
N LEU A 382 9.03 0.99 1.43
CA LEU A 382 8.54 2.33 1.15
C LEU A 382 7.02 2.38 1.20
N LEU A 383 6.52 3.48 1.75
CA LEU A 383 5.10 3.76 1.89
C LEU A 383 4.84 5.15 1.33
N PHE A 384 3.69 5.32 0.68
CA PHE A 384 3.38 6.51 -0.10
C PHE A 384 2.11 7.20 0.40
N THR A 385 2.04 8.50 0.16
CA THR A 385 0.81 9.28 0.22
C THR A 385 0.90 10.44 -0.77
N TYR A 386 -0.19 11.18 -0.96
CA TYR A 386 -0.23 12.31 -1.87
C TYR A 386 -1.16 13.41 -1.34
N GLN A 387 -0.98 14.61 -1.88
CA GLN A 387 -1.93 15.71 -1.78
C GLN A 387 -2.29 16.17 -3.19
N LEU A 388 -3.59 16.36 -3.45
CA LEU A 388 -4.11 16.83 -4.74
C LEU A 388 -5.04 18.02 -4.51
N ASN A 389 -4.61 19.22 -4.91
CA ASN A 389 -5.32 20.48 -4.71
C ASN A 389 -5.69 21.11 -6.06
N LEU A 390 -6.92 21.57 -6.25
CA LEU A 390 -7.32 22.36 -7.42
C LEU A 390 -6.90 23.84 -7.23
N GLU A 391 -6.19 24.45 -8.17
CA GLU A 391 -5.79 25.85 -8.07
C GLU A 391 -6.99 26.81 -8.14
N GLY A 392 -6.90 27.94 -7.43
CA GLY A 392 -7.95 28.98 -7.39
C GLY A 392 -9.14 28.67 -6.47
N PHE A 393 -9.31 27.41 -6.09
CA PHE A 393 -10.20 26.98 -5.01
C PHE A 393 -9.35 26.55 -3.79
N GLY A 394 -9.94 26.57 -2.59
CA GLY A 394 -9.39 25.79 -1.50
C GLY A 394 -9.43 24.29 -1.81
N ASN A 395 -8.89 23.46 -0.92
CA ASN A 395 -9.02 21.99 -0.96
C ASN A 395 -10.40 21.60 -1.50
N ILE A 396 -10.46 20.72 -2.50
CA ILE A 396 -11.68 20.39 -3.26
C ILE A 396 -12.79 20.01 -2.27
N ASP A 397 -13.69 20.97 -1.99
CA ASP A 397 -14.56 20.91 -0.81
C ASP A 397 -15.84 20.11 -1.11
N VAL A 398 -15.63 18.92 -1.66
CA VAL A 398 -16.63 17.87 -1.83
C VAL A 398 -16.61 17.04 -0.54
N GLY A 399 -17.43 17.47 0.43
CA GLY A 399 -17.87 16.74 1.61
C GLY A 399 -16.88 15.72 2.22
N SER A 400 -16.18 16.13 3.28
CA SER A 400 -15.53 15.24 4.26
C SER A 400 -14.39 14.34 3.76
N SER A 401 -14.01 14.38 2.48
CA SER A 401 -13.21 13.28 1.89
C SER A 401 -12.15 13.73 0.90
N LYS A 402 -11.14 14.44 1.43
CA LYS A 402 -10.03 15.07 0.70
C LYS A 402 -9.12 14.10 -0.08
N THR A 403 -9.26 12.79 0.13
CA THR A 403 -8.42 11.75 -0.49
C THR A 403 -9.13 10.91 -1.55
N ARG A 404 -10.47 10.81 -1.59
CA ARG A 404 -11.16 9.83 -2.45
C ARG A 404 -11.14 10.11 -3.96
N PHE A 405 -10.41 11.13 -4.40
CA PHE A 405 -10.15 11.39 -5.82
C PHE A 405 -8.78 10.85 -6.29
N GLY A 406 -8.03 10.20 -5.40
CA GLY A 406 -6.86 9.41 -5.75
C GLY A 406 -6.87 8.03 -5.09
N MET A 407 -6.06 7.14 -5.62
CA MET A 407 -5.61 5.92 -4.97
C MET A 407 -4.17 5.62 -5.40
N HIS A 408 -3.46 4.78 -4.66
CA HIS A 408 -2.20 4.22 -5.12
C HIS A 408 -2.07 2.74 -4.77
N GLU A 409 -1.26 2.04 -5.55
CA GLU A 409 -0.90 0.63 -5.38
C GLU A 409 0.60 0.48 -5.64
N ILE A 410 1.27 -0.41 -4.90
CA ILE A 410 2.63 -0.86 -5.26
C ILE A 410 2.46 -2.10 -6.14
N ALA A 411 3.14 -2.13 -7.29
CA ALA A 411 3.17 -3.24 -8.23
C ALA A 411 4.59 -3.85 -8.23
N PRO A 412 4.84 -4.91 -7.43
CA PRO A 412 6.19 -5.49 -7.29
C PRO A 412 6.76 -6.01 -8.61
N GLU A 413 5.92 -6.64 -9.44
CA GLU A 413 6.30 -7.19 -10.76
C GLU A 413 6.82 -6.11 -11.71
N GLU A 414 6.24 -4.90 -11.67
CA GLU A 414 6.70 -3.75 -12.45
C GLU A 414 7.80 -2.93 -11.75
N SER A 415 8.14 -3.27 -10.49
CA SER A 415 9.03 -2.49 -9.61
C SER A 415 8.64 -1.00 -9.57
N CYS A 416 7.35 -0.70 -9.36
CA CYS A 416 6.83 0.67 -9.37
C CYS A 416 5.67 0.87 -8.39
N VAL A 417 5.42 2.13 -8.02
CA VAL A 417 4.15 2.59 -7.44
C VAL A 417 3.31 3.24 -8.53
N ILE A 418 2.02 2.92 -8.55
CA ILE A 418 1.04 3.41 -9.51
C ILE A 418 0.01 4.26 -8.75
N PHE A 419 0.00 5.56 -9.00
CA PHE A 419 -1.03 6.49 -8.53
C PHE A 419 -2.11 6.65 -9.60
N ARG A 420 -3.38 6.60 -9.19
CA ARG A 420 -4.55 6.76 -10.08
C ARG A 420 -5.43 7.87 -9.54
N PHE A 421 -5.67 8.91 -10.33
CA PHE A 421 -6.47 10.06 -9.96
C PHE A 421 -7.69 10.22 -10.86
N ARG A 422 -8.81 10.62 -10.26
CA ARG A 422 -10.05 11.05 -10.91
C ARG A 422 -10.20 12.54 -10.66
N LEU A 423 -10.27 13.34 -11.71
CA LEU A 423 -10.25 14.81 -11.64
C LEU A 423 -11.67 15.33 -11.85
N PRO A 424 -12.42 15.67 -10.78
CA PRO A 424 -13.87 15.89 -10.84
C PRO A 424 -14.29 17.25 -11.39
N LYS A 425 -13.32 18.13 -11.69
CA LYS A 425 -13.54 19.48 -12.23
C LYS A 425 -12.48 19.80 -13.28
N LYS A 426 -12.80 20.77 -14.14
CA LYS A 426 -11.83 21.37 -15.05
C LYS A 426 -10.88 22.29 -14.26
N GLY A 427 -9.60 22.33 -14.62
CA GLY A 427 -8.64 23.27 -14.04
C GLY A 427 -7.24 22.68 -13.89
N ASP A 428 -6.34 23.50 -13.34
CA ASP A 428 -4.98 23.07 -13.01
C ASP A 428 -4.94 22.62 -11.55
N TYR A 429 -4.44 21.41 -11.32
CA TYR A 429 -4.28 20.80 -10.00
C TYR A 429 -2.81 20.76 -9.63
N ASN A 430 -2.46 21.09 -8.38
CA ASN A 430 -1.16 20.77 -7.81
C ASN A 430 -1.22 19.37 -7.17
N LEU A 431 -0.35 18.47 -7.63
CA LEU A 431 -0.17 17.12 -7.11
C LEU A 431 1.21 17.04 -6.43
N VAL A 432 1.23 16.83 -5.12
CA VAL A 432 2.44 16.53 -4.35
C VAL A 432 2.40 15.07 -3.93
N ILE A 433 3.49 14.34 -4.15
CA ILE A 433 3.67 12.96 -3.71
C ILE A 433 4.70 12.95 -2.59
N TYR A 434 4.40 12.14 -1.57
CA TYR A 434 5.25 11.94 -0.42
C TYR A 434 5.57 10.46 -0.25
N ALA A 435 6.74 10.17 0.33
CA ALA A 435 7.12 8.82 0.71
C ALA A 435 7.79 8.82 2.09
N ARG A 436 7.84 7.64 2.71
CA ARG A 436 8.64 7.35 3.90
C ARG A 436 9.14 5.91 3.87
N HIS A 437 10.18 5.60 4.64
CA HIS A 437 10.48 4.23 4.98
C HIS A 437 9.53 3.67 6.05
N SER A 438 9.30 2.36 6.01
CA SER A 438 8.62 1.62 7.08
C SER A 438 9.36 1.83 8.41
N GLY A 439 8.65 2.33 9.43
CA GLY A 439 9.23 2.72 10.73
C GLY A 439 9.55 4.22 10.89
N GLU A 440 9.64 5.00 9.81
CA GLU A 440 9.73 6.47 9.89
C GLU A 440 8.37 7.07 10.34
N GLN A 441 8.43 8.14 11.14
CA GLN A 441 7.24 8.82 11.68
C GLN A 441 6.57 9.78 10.68
N LEU A 442 7.35 10.32 9.74
CA LEU A 442 6.93 11.42 8.86
C LEU A 442 7.10 11.03 7.41
N PHE A 443 6.22 11.59 6.58
CA PHE A 443 6.30 11.53 5.13
C PHE A 443 7.11 12.72 4.61
N SER A 444 8.15 12.46 3.82
CA SER A 444 8.95 13.47 3.12
C SER A 444 8.35 13.73 1.74
N ASP A 445 8.36 14.98 1.27
CA ASP A 445 7.97 15.32 -0.09
C ASP A 445 8.99 14.77 -1.08
N VAL A 446 8.54 14.02 -2.09
CA VAL A 446 9.43 13.43 -3.10
C VAL A 446 9.32 14.13 -4.44
N CYS A 447 8.10 14.38 -4.95
CA CYS A 447 7.94 15.09 -6.21
C CYS A 447 6.62 15.85 -6.32
N GLU A 448 6.64 16.90 -7.14
CA GLU A 448 5.46 17.73 -7.44
C GLU A 448 5.20 17.81 -8.95
N TYR A 449 3.91 17.79 -9.32
CA TYR A 449 3.39 17.89 -10.67
C TYR A 449 2.21 18.89 -10.72
N ARG A 450 2.06 19.59 -11.85
CA ARG A 450 0.83 20.32 -12.18
C ARG A 450 0.00 19.52 -13.19
N VAL A 451 -1.19 19.09 -12.79
CA VAL A 451 -2.08 18.27 -13.63
C VAL A 451 -3.18 19.15 -14.21
N ARG A 452 -3.20 19.32 -15.53
CA ARG A 452 -4.17 20.17 -16.25
C ARG A 452 -5.35 19.33 -16.74
N ALA A 453 -6.46 19.36 -16.00
CA ALA A 453 -7.71 18.70 -16.37
C ALA A 453 -8.50 19.54 -17.39
N LYS A 454 -8.75 18.97 -18.57
CA LYS A 454 -9.46 19.60 -19.69
C LYS A 454 -10.93 19.18 -19.83
N GLY A 455 -11.37 18.20 -19.04
CA GLY A 455 -12.72 17.64 -19.10
C GLY A 455 -13.84 18.69 -18.99
N LYS A 456 -15.01 18.36 -19.52
CA LYS A 456 -16.22 19.19 -19.35
C LYS A 456 -16.68 19.07 -17.89
N GLU A 457 -17.17 20.18 -17.33
CA GLU A 457 -17.94 20.13 -16.08
C GLU A 457 -19.26 19.36 -16.35
N GLY A 458 -19.77 18.64 -15.35
CA GLY A 458 -21.01 17.92 -15.49
C GLY A 458 -22.20 18.88 -15.62
N GLU A 459 -23.27 18.43 -16.29
CA GLU A 459 -24.49 19.23 -16.43
C GLU A 459 -24.99 19.71 -15.06
N GLY A 460 -25.41 20.98 -14.98
CA GLY A 460 -25.87 21.60 -13.73
C GLY A 460 -24.79 21.83 -12.67
N GLY A 461 -23.49 21.71 -13.00
CA GLY A 461 -22.39 21.84 -12.04
C GLY A 461 -22.04 20.53 -11.31
N SER A 462 -22.50 19.39 -11.85
CA SER A 462 -22.14 18.06 -11.35
C SER A 462 -20.66 17.73 -11.58
N LEU A 463 -20.13 16.76 -10.84
CA LEU A 463 -18.73 16.33 -10.95
C LEU A 463 -18.51 15.55 -12.25
N SER A 464 -17.40 15.82 -12.96
CA SER A 464 -17.03 15.11 -14.20
C SER A 464 -16.52 13.68 -13.98
N ALA A 465 -16.20 13.33 -12.74
CA ALA A 465 -15.78 12.01 -12.30
C ALA A 465 -16.25 11.79 -10.85
N LEU A 466 -16.67 10.56 -10.54
CA LEU A 466 -17.07 10.16 -9.19
C LEU A 466 -15.83 9.80 -8.35
N PRO A 467 -15.85 10.07 -7.02
CA PRO A 467 -14.79 9.60 -6.13
C PRO A 467 -14.74 8.06 -6.08
N PHE A 468 -13.60 7.52 -5.72
CA PHE A 468 -13.47 6.11 -5.35
C PHE A 468 -14.37 5.75 -4.15
N PRO A 469 -14.70 4.45 -3.95
CA PRO A 469 -15.47 3.99 -2.79
C PRO A 469 -14.86 4.43 -1.44
N PRO A 470 -15.66 4.55 -0.37
CA PRO A 470 -15.25 5.20 0.87
C PRO A 470 -14.33 4.37 1.78
N THR A 471 -13.06 4.23 1.37
CA THR A 471 -12.04 3.48 2.11
C THR A 471 -11.43 4.24 3.30
N ALA A 472 -10.85 3.49 4.23
CA ALA A 472 -10.10 4.04 5.37
C ALA A 472 -8.81 4.76 4.95
N GLN A 473 -8.20 4.34 3.83
CA GLN A 473 -6.96 4.91 3.29
C GLN A 473 -6.92 4.87 1.75
N ALA A 474 -6.00 5.61 1.16
CA ALA A 474 -5.80 5.69 -0.28
C ALA A 474 -4.85 4.61 -0.85
N ASN A 475 -4.17 3.84 0.00
CA ASN A 475 -3.37 2.69 -0.41
C ASN A 475 -4.27 1.48 -0.68
N TYR A 476 -4.10 0.85 -1.85
CA TYR A 476 -4.74 -0.38 -2.26
C TYR A 476 -3.67 -1.46 -2.49
N GLY A 477 -3.93 -2.67 -2.01
CA GLY A 477 -2.93 -3.71 -1.82
C GLY A 477 -2.71 -4.03 -0.33
N PRO A 478 -1.59 -4.69 0.02
CA PRO A 478 -1.24 -4.98 1.41
C PRO A 478 -0.87 -3.70 2.18
N THR A 479 -1.05 -3.74 3.50
CA THR A 479 -0.61 -2.71 4.44
C THR A 479 0.61 -3.16 5.25
N GLU A 480 1.21 -2.26 6.06
CA GLU A 480 2.22 -2.63 7.06
C GLU A 480 1.75 -3.81 7.95
N LYS A 481 0.44 -3.92 8.23
CA LYS A 481 -0.14 -5.00 9.05
C LYS A 481 -0.27 -6.35 8.33
N ALA A 482 -0.38 -6.38 7.00
CA ALA A 482 -0.28 -7.67 6.27
C ALA A 482 1.12 -8.27 6.45
N SER A 483 2.17 -7.46 6.30
CA SER A 483 3.55 -7.90 6.49
C SER A 483 3.85 -8.27 7.94
N GLU A 484 3.37 -7.48 8.92
CA GLU A 484 3.53 -7.77 10.36
C GLU A 484 2.90 -9.11 10.77
N TYR A 485 1.78 -9.47 10.15
CA TYR A 485 1.08 -10.73 10.40
C TYR A 485 1.46 -11.87 9.43
N GLY A 486 2.45 -11.66 8.55
CA GLY A 486 2.87 -12.67 7.58
C GLY A 486 1.74 -13.13 6.64
N LEU A 487 0.82 -12.24 6.26
CA LEU A 487 -0.33 -12.54 5.42
C LEU A 487 -0.03 -12.25 3.94
N GLU A 488 -0.27 -13.22 3.06
CA GLU A 488 -0.15 -13.07 1.61
C GLU A 488 -1.42 -13.51 0.86
N THR A 489 -1.57 -13.08 -0.38
CA THR A 489 -2.63 -13.52 -1.30
C THR A 489 -2.21 -14.75 -2.11
N LEU A 490 -3.18 -15.48 -2.67
CA LEU A 490 -2.93 -16.51 -3.69
C LEU A 490 -3.78 -16.25 -4.95
N PRO A 491 -3.18 -16.04 -6.15
CA PRO A 491 -1.72 -15.99 -6.41
C PRO A 491 -1.01 -14.89 -5.61
N ARG A 492 0.26 -15.13 -5.27
CA ARG A 492 1.09 -14.16 -4.52
C ARG A 492 1.24 -12.90 -5.35
N GLY A 493 1.03 -11.74 -4.73
CA GLY A 493 1.04 -10.45 -5.42
C GLY A 493 -0.24 -10.14 -6.21
N LEU A 494 -1.38 -10.75 -5.88
CA LEU A 494 -2.67 -10.50 -6.53
C LEU A 494 -2.94 -8.98 -6.67
N PRO A 495 -3.12 -8.45 -7.90
CA PRO A 495 -3.37 -7.03 -8.11
C PRO A 495 -4.61 -6.56 -7.34
N PRO A 496 -4.58 -5.37 -6.70
CA PRO A 496 -5.69 -4.93 -5.88
C PRO A 496 -6.91 -4.47 -6.72
N LEU A 497 -6.75 -4.23 -8.02
CA LEU A 497 -7.85 -4.00 -8.96
C LEU A 497 -8.35 -5.34 -9.52
N ILE A 498 -9.57 -5.73 -9.15
CA ILE A 498 -10.20 -7.00 -9.53
C ILE A 498 -11.45 -6.74 -10.38
N LYS A 499 -11.57 -7.44 -11.52
CA LYS A 499 -12.78 -7.40 -12.35
C LYS A 499 -13.70 -8.57 -12.03
N SER A 500 -15.00 -8.30 -11.85
CA SER A 500 -16.02 -9.30 -11.57
C SER A 500 -17.13 -9.29 -12.63
N PRO A 501 -17.05 -10.16 -13.66
CA PRO A 501 -18.07 -10.24 -14.71
C PRO A 501 -19.39 -10.91 -14.26
N LYS A 502 -19.45 -11.42 -13.02
CA LYS A 502 -20.56 -12.25 -12.50
C LYS A 502 -21.04 -11.84 -11.10
N GLY A 503 -20.72 -10.62 -10.65
CA GLY A 503 -21.06 -10.15 -9.30
C GLY A 503 -20.53 -11.04 -8.18
N THR A 504 -19.43 -11.74 -8.42
CA THR A 504 -18.78 -12.65 -7.47
C THR A 504 -17.27 -12.55 -7.57
N VAL A 505 -16.60 -12.48 -6.42
CA VAL A 505 -15.13 -12.45 -6.31
C VAL A 505 -14.70 -13.45 -5.26
N GLU A 506 -13.66 -14.21 -5.55
CA GLU A 506 -13.01 -15.11 -4.60
C GLU A 506 -11.54 -14.70 -4.45
N ILE A 507 -11.12 -14.43 -3.21
CA ILE A 507 -9.74 -14.10 -2.84
C ILE A 507 -9.27 -15.15 -1.83
N ARG A 508 -8.08 -15.69 -2.04
CA ARG A 508 -7.43 -16.64 -1.13
C ARG A 508 -6.27 -15.96 -0.43
N PHE A 509 -6.12 -16.24 0.86
CA PHE A 509 -5.02 -15.81 1.69
C PHE A 509 -4.28 -17.01 2.26
N VAL A 510 -2.97 -16.86 2.40
CA VAL A 510 -2.04 -17.85 2.95
C VAL A 510 -1.07 -17.16 3.90
N ALA A 511 -0.45 -17.93 4.79
CA ALA A 511 0.72 -17.45 5.50
C ALA A 511 1.92 -17.32 4.53
N ALA A 512 2.76 -16.31 4.75
CA ALA A 512 3.96 -16.04 3.96
C ALA A 512 4.94 -17.23 4.00
N GLU A 513 5.09 -17.82 5.19
CA GLU A 513 5.85 -19.03 5.48
C GLU A 513 4.89 -20.18 5.81
N ILE A 514 5.20 -21.40 5.35
CA ILE A 514 4.31 -22.58 5.45
C ILE A 514 4.11 -23.03 6.91
N GLU A 515 5.06 -22.74 7.79
CA GLU A 515 5.03 -23.12 9.21
C GLU A 515 4.13 -22.20 10.06
N ASN A 516 3.82 -20.99 9.55
CA ASN A 516 3.05 -20.00 10.29
C ASN A 516 1.54 -20.23 10.13
N ARG A 517 0.81 -20.01 11.23
CA ARG A 517 -0.67 -20.02 11.21
C ARG A 517 -1.19 -18.78 10.47
N ILE A 518 -2.34 -18.94 9.80
CA ILE A 518 -3.01 -17.81 9.17
C ILE A 518 -3.63 -16.91 10.25
N PRO A 519 -3.42 -15.58 10.18
CA PRO A 519 -4.13 -14.61 11.00
C PRO A 519 -5.65 -14.73 10.89
N ARG A 520 -6.38 -14.54 11.98
CA ARG A 520 -7.84 -14.50 11.96
C ARG A 520 -8.30 -13.33 11.08
N LEU A 521 -9.08 -13.61 10.03
CA LEU A 521 -9.54 -12.58 9.09
C LEU A 521 -10.99 -12.16 9.36
N THR A 522 -11.32 -10.94 8.95
CA THR A 522 -12.68 -10.46 8.69
C THR A 522 -12.64 -9.44 7.57
N ALA A 523 -13.76 -9.10 6.95
CA ALA A 523 -13.76 -8.14 5.85
C ALA A 523 -15.05 -7.32 5.77
N ARG A 524 -14.96 -6.19 5.06
CA ARG A 524 -16.07 -5.26 4.85
C ARG A 524 -16.11 -4.81 3.39
N LEU A 525 -17.31 -4.82 2.83
CA LEU A 525 -17.59 -4.33 1.49
C LEU A 525 -18.17 -2.91 1.57
N LYS A 526 -17.72 -2.01 0.71
CA LYS A 526 -18.19 -0.61 0.64
C LYS A 526 -18.40 -0.22 -0.81
N SER A 527 -19.46 0.54 -1.11
CA SER A 527 -19.68 1.11 -2.44
C SER A 527 -20.05 2.59 -2.34
N LEU A 528 -19.99 3.30 -3.46
CA LEU A 528 -20.58 4.63 -3.61
C LEU A 528 -22.02 4.54 -4.17
N SER A 529 -22.27 3.57 -5.04
CA SER A 529 -23.55 3.42 -5.76
C SER A 529 -24.57 2.60 -4.97
N VAL A 530 -24.10 1.59 -4.24
CA VAL A 530 -24.95 0.67 -3.48
C VAL A 530 -25.03 1.08 -2.02
N LYS A 531 -26.24 1.04 -1.45
CA LYS A 531 -26.49 1.43 -0.06
C LYS A 531 -25.85 0.46 0.93
N PRO A 532 -25.36 0.91 2.10
CA PRO A 532 -24.67 0.05 3.06
C PRO A 532 -25.47 -1.16 3.53
N GLU A 533 -26.79 -1.04 3.67
CA GLU A 533 -27.67 -2.11 4.17
C GLU A 533 -27.74 -3.31 3.20
N LEU A 534 -27.46 -3.08 1.91
CA LEU A 534 -27.38 -4.13 0.88
C LEU A 534 -25.98 -4.77 0.79
N LEU A 535 -25.00 -4.26 1.53
CA LEU A 535 -23.63 -4.78 1.58
C LEU A 535 -23.37 -5.62 2.84
N GLU A 536 -24.29 -5.57 3.82
CA GLU A 536 -24.28 -6.44 4.98
C GLU A 536 -24.37 -7.90 4.55
N ASN A 537 -23.63 -8.77 5.24
CA ASN A 537 -23.63 -10.23 5.04
C ASN A 537 -23.27 -10.72 3.62
N CYS A 538 -22.78 -9.83 2.74
CA CYS A 538 -22.35 -10.14 1.37
C CYS A 538 -20.98 -10.86 1.29
N ILE A 539 -20.36 -11.19 2.42
CA ILE A 539 -19.04 -11.82 2.49
C ILE A 539 -19.16 -13.16 3.21
N LEU A 540 -18.72 -14.22 2.54
CA LEU A 540 -18.53 -15.56 3.09
C LEU A 540 -17.03 -15.81 3.25
N LEU A 541 -16.55 -15.87 4.49
CA LEU A 541 -15.19 -16.27 4.84
C LEU A 541 -15.20 -17.74 5.31
N ARG A 542 -14.20 -18.51 4.93
CA ARG A 542 -13.99 -19.89 5.43
C ARG A 542 -12.50 -20.26 5.37
N ASP A 543 -12.08 -21.17 6.22
CA ASP A 543 -10.74 -21.74 6.20
C ASP A 543 -10.78 -23.14 5.57
N ILE A 544 -9.76 -23.45 4.76
CA ILE A 544 -9.63 -24.72 4.03
C ILE A 544 -8.17 -25.21 4.07
N GLU A 545 -7.95 -26.50 3.83
CA GLU A 545 -6.64 -27.02 3.45
C GLU A 545 -6.61 -27.30 1.95
N ALA A 546 -5.61 -26.75 1.24
CA ALA A 546 -5.48 -26.95 -0.20
C ALA A 546 -4.00 -27.01 -0.64
N SER A 547 -3.73 -27.80 -1.69
CA SER A 547 -2.39 -27.91 -2.27
C SER A 547 -1.97 -26.58 -2.90
N MET A 548 -0.74 -26.13 -2.60
CA MET A 548 -0.16 -24.96 -3.25
C MET A 548 0.12 -25.23 -4.75
N PRO A 549 -0.30 -24.34 -5.67
CA PRO A 549 -0.01 -24.47 -7.10
C PRO A 549 1.42 -23.99 -7.40
N THR A 550 2.43 -24.79 -7.02
CA THR A 550 3.86 -24.39 -7.12
C THR A 550 4.51 -24.66 -8.48
N THR A 551 3.93 -25.52 -9.32
CA THR A 551 4.45 -25.85 -10.66
C THR A 551 3.32 -26.13 -11.66
N GLY A 552 3.59 -26.01 -12.96
CA GLY A 552 2.63 -26.34 -14.01
C GLY A 552 2.13 -27.79 -13.97
N VAL A 553 2.93 -28.72 -13.45
CA VAL A 553 2.51 -30.10 -13.18
C VAL A 553 1.58 -30.15 -11.98
N SER A 554 1.91 -29.48 -10.87
CA SER A 554 1.05 -29.38 -9.68
C SER A 554 -0.32 -28.76 -9.98
N VAL A 555 -0.43 -27.84 -10.94
CA VAL A 555 -1.71 -27.28 -11.43
C VAL A 555 -2.54 -28.32 -12.19
N LEU A 556 -1.90 -29.25 -12.91
CA LEU A 556 -2.57 -30.29 -13.70
C LEU A 556 -2.91 -31.54 -12.89
N THR A 557 -2.09 -31.92 -11.91
CA THR A 557 -2.27 -33.12 -11.08
C THR A 557 -2.86 -32.83 -9.69
N GLY A 558 -2.70 -31.60 -9.18
CA GLY A 558 -3.02 -31.23 -7.81
C GLY A 558 -2.10 -31.89 -6.78
N MET A 559 -0.87 -32.23 -7.17
CA MET A 559 0.14 -32.84 -6.30
C MET A 559 1.07 -31.75 -5.73
N GLY A 560 1.02 -31.55 -4.42
CA GLY A 560 1.84 -30.60 -3.68
C GLY A 560 1.41 -30.60 -2.21
N PRO A 561 2.22 -30.03 -1.30
CA PRO A 561 1.86 -29.96 0.12
C PRO A 561 0.57 -29.15 0.29
N CYS A 562 -0.39 -29.71 1.02
CA CYS A 562 -1.56 -28.98 1.50
C CYS A 562 -1.10 -27.94 2.52
N VAL A 563 -1.52 -26.70 2.32
CA VAL A 563 -1.35 -25.60 3.29
C VAL A 563 -2.73 -25.15 3.75
N PRO A 564 -2.87 -24.62 4.98
CA PRO A 564 -4.06 -23.88 5.36
C PRO A 564 -4.22 -22.67 4.43
N MET A 565 -5.46 -22.28 4.14
CA MET A 565 -5.83 -21.09 3.37
C MET A 565 -7.13 -20.49 3.94
N SER A 566 -7.19 -19.17 4.10
CA SER A 566 -8.46 -18.47 4.33
C SER A 566 -9.01 -17.99 2.99
N VAL A 567 -10.26 -18.35 2.67
CA VAL A 567 -10.89 -18.01 1.38
C VAL A 567 -12.11 -17.13 1.60
N LEU A 568 -12.01 -15.91 1.08
CA LEU A 568 -13.05 -14.89 1.09
C LEU A 568 -13.82 -14.93 -0.23
N ASN A 569 -15.13 -15.13 -0.16
CA ASN A 569 -16.06 -14.95 -1.26
C ASN A 569 -16.93 -13.70 -1.02
N ALA A 570 -16.93 -12.77 -1.97
CA ALA A 570 -17.81 -11.60 -1.96
C ALA A 570 -18.92 -11.76 -3.02
N TYR A 571 -20.17 -11.57 -2.61
CA TYR A 571 -21.35 -11.54 -3.46
C TYR A 571 -21.79 -10.08 -3.66
N LEU A 572 -21.67 -9.57 -4.87
CA LEU A 572 -21.88 -8.15 -5.20
C LEU A 572 -23.33 -8.00 -5.69
N PRO A 573 -24.21 -7.29 -4.99
CA PRO A 573 -25.65 -7.32 -5.28
C PRO A 573 -26.01 -6.63 -6.62
N GLU A 574 -25.23 -5.65 -7.04
CA GLU A 574 -25.49 -4.78 -8.21
C GLU A 574 -24.20 -4.62 -9.05
N PRO A 575 -24.28 -4.14 -10.31
CA PRO A 575 -23.09 -3.69 -11.04
C PRO A 575 -22.54 -2.37 -10.45
N GLY A 576 -21.22 -2.18 -10.50
CA GLY A 576 -20.58 -0.96 -10.01
C GLY A 576 -19.23 -1.18 -9.35
N GLU A 577 -18.74 -0.16 -8.65
CA GLU A 577 -17.46 -0.19 -7.95
C GLU A 577 -17.63 -0.47 -6.45
N TYR A 578 -16.78 -1.35 -5.94
CA TYR A 578 -16.73 -1.73 -4.53
C TYR A 578 -15.30 -1.67 -4.01
N ALA A 579 -15.11 -1.14 -2.80
CA ALA A 579 -13.90 -1.43 -2.03
C ALA A 579 -14.15 -2.61 -1.10
N LEU A 580 -13.21 -3.55 -1.09
CA LEU A 580 -13.16 -4.64 -0.13
C LEU A 580 -11.98 -4.41 0.81
N GLU A 581 -12.27 -4.14 2.08
CA GLU A 581 -11.29 -3.98 3.15
C GLU A 581 -11.21 -5.30 3.93
N VAL A 582 -10.02 -5.91 3.97
CA VAL A 582 -9.74 -7.13 4.72
C VAL A 582 -8.92 -6.77 5.96
N TYR A 583 -9.42 -7.15 7.12
CA TYR A 583 -8.80 -6.92 8.41
C TYR A 583 -8.29 -8.24 8.99
N ALA A 584 -7.19 -8.18 9.72
CA ALA A 584 -6.55 -9.33 10.36
C ALA A 584 -6.31 -9.09 11.86
N ALA A 585 -6.30 -10.18 12.62
CA ALA A 585 -5.85 -10.26 14.01
C ALA A 585 -4.94 -11.51 14.19
N PRO A 586 -4.04 -11.54 15.19
CA PRO A 586 -3.15 -12.67 15.45
C PRO A 586 -3.89 -14.01 15.58
N SER A 587 -3.22 -15.12 15.21
CA SER A 587 -3.82 -16.46 15.27
C SER A 587 -4.07 -16.96 16.70
N ASP A 588 -3.22 -16.57 17.65
CA ASP A 588 -3.12 -17.20 18.97
C ASP A 588 -3.75 -16.36 20.10
N SER A 589 -4.65 -15.42 19.78
CA SER A 589 -5.31 -14.58 20.81
C SER A 589 -6.71 -15.08 21.18
N ASP A 590 -6.83 -15.61 22.40
CA ASP A 590 -8.10 -16.03 23.03
C ASP A 590 -8.97 -14.86 23.53
N GLU A 591 -8.42 -13.64 23.55
CA GLU A 591 -9.07 -12.40 23.98
C GLU A 591 -9.56 -11.52 22.80
N PRO A 592 -10.38 -10.47 23.03
CA PRO A 592 -10.92 -9.60 21.97
C PRO A 592 -9.87 -8.66 21.39
N THR A 593 -8.88 -9.22 20.69
CA THR A 593 -7.86 -8.46 19.97
C THR A 593 -8.47 -7.63 18.86
N ALA A 594 -8.05 -6.36 18.76
CA ALA A 594 -8.50 -5.47 17.70
C ALA A 594 -8.07 -5.97 16.32
N TYR A 595 -9.02 -5.98 15.39
CA TYR A 595 -8.76 -6.27 13.97
C TYR A 595 -8.16 -5.03 13.28
N HIS A 596 -7.03 -5.20 12.60
CA HIS A 596 -6.34 -4.13 11.89
C HIS A 596 -6.45 -4.31 10.38
N LEU A 597 -6.55 -3.21 9.62
CA LEU A 597 -6.67 -3.25 8.16
C LEU A 597 -5.38 -3.84 7.55
N ALA A 598 -5.48 -5.03 6.95
CA ALA A 598 -4.38 -5.78 6.37
C ALA A 598 -4.32 -5.65 4.84
N TRP A 599 -5.46 -5.62 4.17
CA TRP A 599 -5.53 -5.51 2.71
C TRP A 599 -6.70 -4.66 2.24
N GLN A 600 -6.55 -4.01 1.09
CA GLN A 600 -7.63 -3.25 0.45
C GLN A 600 -7.66 -3.49 -1.07
N PHE A 601 -8.82 -3.86 -1.60
CA PHE A 601 -9.04 -4.11 -3.04
C PHE A 601 -10.09 -3.15 -3.62
N LEU A 602 -9.98 -2.82 -4.90
CA LEU A 602 -11.00 -2.18 -5.71
C LEU A 602 -11.59 -3.22 -6.66
N ILE A 603 -12.89 -3.44 -6.60
CA ILE A 603 -13.61 -4.42 -7.40
C ILE A 603 -14.52 -3.70 -8.38
N GLU A 604 -14.34 -3.94 -9.67
CA GLU A 604 -15.21 -3.49 -10.76
C GLU A 604 -16.19 -4.62 -11.13
N ALA A 605 -17.48 -4.47 -10.78
CA ALA A 605 -18.52 -5.45 -11.09
C ALA A 605 -19.29 -5.06 -12.36
N GLU A 606 -19.24 -5.90 -13.40
CA GLU A 606 -19.98 -5.70 -14.65
C GLU A 606 -21.46 -6.13 -14.52
N ALA A 607 -21.75 -7.03 -13.58
CA ALA A 607 -23.08 -7.54 -13.26
C ALA A 607 -23.19 -7.81 -11.75
N GLY A 608 -24.41 -7.78 -11.20
CA GLY A 608 -24.70 -8.19 -9.83
C GLY A 608 -25.11 -9.66 -9.72
N LYS A 609 -24.88 -10.28 -8.55
CA LYS A 609 -25.48 -11.54 -8.09
C LYS A 609 -26.33 -11.23 -6.84
N PRO A 610 -27.52 -10.62 -6.99
CA PRO A 610 -28.40 -10.33 -5.86
C PRO A 610 -28.86 -11.63 -5.18
N LEU A 611 -28.76 -11.67 -3.86
CA LEU A 611 -29.21 -12.77 -3.01
C LEU A 611 -30.26 -12.25 -2.02
N SER A 612 -31.13 -13.13 -1.52
CA SER A 612 -32.15 -12.76 -0.53
C SER A 612 -31.50 -12.43 0.83
N ALA A 613 -32.08 -11.50 1.59
CA ALA A 613 -31.55 -11.14 2.91
C ALA A 613 -31.50 -12.33 3.91
N PRO A 614 -32.48 -13.26 3.94
CA PRO A 614 -32.37 -14.48 4.74
C PRO A 614 -31.19 -15.36 4.32
N LEU A 615 -30.98 -15.56 3.02
CA LEU A 615 -29.84 -16.32 2.51
C LEU A 615 -28.51 -15.65 2.86
N LEU A 616 -28.37 -14.34 2.67
CA LEU A 616 -27.16 -13.59 3.05
C LEU A 616 -26.87 -13.74 4.55
N SER A 617 -27.88 -13.56 5.41
CA SER A 617 -27.75 -13.76 6.86
C SER A 617 -27.24 -15.16 7.21
N ARG A 618 -27.79 -16.21 6.57
CA ARG A 618 -27.29 -17.59 6.71
C ARG A 618 -25.85 -17.74 6.21
N LEU A 619 -25.49 -17.13 5.07
CA LEU A 619 -24.14 -17.21 4.49
C LEU A 619 -23.07 -16.46 5.29
N ALA A 620 -23.43 -15.43 6.06
CA ALA A 620 -22.50 -14.70 6.92
C ALA A 620 -22.31 -15.33 8.31
N THR A 621 -23.22 -16.22 8.73
CA THR A 621 -23.23 -16.86 10.05
C THR A 621 -22.89 -18.36 10.00
N ILE A 622 -22.68 -18.93 8.81
CA ILE A 622 -22.38 -20.34 8.61
C ILE A 622 -20.91 -20.67 8.91
N ASN A 623 -20.69 -21.61 9.83
CA ASN A 623 -19.38 -22.23 10.04
C ASN A 623 -19.21 -23.39 9.03
N LEU A 624 -18.43 -23.17 7.98
CA LEU A 624 -18.13 -24.18 6.96
C LEU A 624 -16.94 -25.07 7.36
N GLY A 625 -16.99 -26.33 6.95
CA GLY A 625 -15.95 -27.30 7.27
C GLY A 625 -16.17 -28.00 8.61
N PRO A 626 -15.09 -28.50 9.26
CA PRO A 626 -15.15 -29.11 10.58
C PRO A 626 -15.73 -28.14 11.61
N GLN A 627 -16.64 -28.61 12.46
CA GLN A 627 -17.25 -27.76 13.49
C GLN A 627 -16.40 -27.67 14.76
N ASP A 628 -15.66 -28.73 15.06
CA ASP A 628 -14.84 -28.90 16.26
C ASP A 628 -13.74 -29.95 16.03
N ASN A 629 -13.00 -30.29 17.09
CA ASN A 629 -11.98 -31.34 17.07
C ASN A 629 -12.58 -32.75 16.91
N THR A 630 -13.89 -32.95 17.03
CA THR A 630 -14.53 -34.27 16.89
C THR A 630 -14.34 -34.83 15.48
N TRP A 631 -14.35 -34.00 14.44
CA TRP A 631 -14.02 -34.41 13.07
C TRP A 631 -12.63 -35.06 12.97
N GLN A 632 -11.61 -34.44 13.58
CA GLN A 632 -10.24 -34.94 13.59
C GLN A 632 -10.07 -36.16 14.51
N ASN A 633 -10.71 -36.14 15.69
CA ASN A 633 -10.67 -37.23 16.66
C ASN A 633 -11.32 -38.53 16.13
N LEU A 634 -12.36 -38.41 15.29
CA LEU A 634 -12.98 -39.54 14.57
C LEU A 634 -12.20 -39.94 13.30
N GLY A 635 -11.10 -39.25 12.98
CA GLY A 635 -10.23 -39.55 11.84
C GLY A 635 -10.82 -39.29 10.46
N PHE A 636 -11.92 -38.54 10.35
CA PHE A 636 -12.56 -38.25 9.06
C PHE A 636 -11.64 -37.44 8.12
N ARG A 637 -11.67 -37.78 6.83
CA ARG A 637 -10.99 -37.02 5.77
C ARG A 637 -11.89 -36.75 4.57
N THR A 638 -11.69 -35.61 3.91
CA THR A 638 -12.38 -35.24 2.68
C THR A 638 -11.62 -35.76 1.45
N LEU A 639 -12.02 -36.92 0.93
CA LEU A 639 -11.39 -37.54 -0.27
C LEU A 639 -11.85 -36.90 -1.59
N SER A 640 -12.95 -36.14 -1.54
CA SER A 640 -13.37 -35.22 -2.59
C SER A 640 -13.73 -33.87 -1.98
N HIS A 641 -13.59 -32.79 -2.74
CA HIS A 641 -14.05 -31.46 -2.35
C HIS A 641 -13.53 -31.05 -0.94
N PRO A 642 -12.21 -30.83 -0.78
CA PRO A 642 -11.64 -30.39 0.49
C PRO A 642 -12.07 -28.96 0.86
N ASP A 643 -12.45 -28.14 -0.13
CA ASP A 643 -13.17 -26.90 0.10
C ASP A 643 -14.65 -27.21 0.42
N PRO A 644 -15.17 -26.84 1.61
CA PRO A 644 -16.55 -27.08 1.99
C PRO A 644 -17.57 -26.28 1.15
N LEU A 645 -17.14 -25.29 0.37
CA LEU A 645 -17.97 -24.63 -0.65
C LEU A 645 -17.90 -25.41 -1.98
N VAL A 646 -18.91 -26.25 -2.24
CA VAL A 646 -19.02 -27.06 -3.45
C VAL A 646 -19.79 -26.29 -4.54
N ARG A 647 -19.08 -25.79 -5.54
CA ARG A 647 -19.70 -25.22 -6.76
C ARG A 647 -20.02 -26.30 -7.77
N VAL A 648 -21.31 -26.59 -7.98
CA VAL A 648 -21.77 -27.63 -8.91
C VAL A 648 -21.48 -27.20 -10.36
N ARG A 649 -20.90 -28.09 -11.17
CA ARG A 649 -20.56 -27.82 -12.58
C ARG A 649 -21.70 -28.21 -13.53
N THR A 650 -21.86 -27.48 -14.63
CA THR A 650 -22.96 -27.65 -15.61
C THR A 650 -22.58 -28.29 -16.95
N ALA A 651 -21.31 -28.64 -17.16
CA ALA A 651 -20.87 -29.34 -18.39
C ALA A 651 -19.66 -30.24 -18.13
N GLY A 652 -19.67 -31.43 -18.72
CA GLY A 652 -18.53 -32.35 -18.70
C GLY A 652 -17.55 -32.08 -19.84
N ARG A 653 -16.29 -31.79 -19.51
CA ARG A 653 -15.15 -31.91 -20.45
C ARG A 653 -14.55 -33.31 -20.36
N THR A 654 -13.90 -33.78 -21.42
CA THR A 654 -13.05 -34.98 -21.38
C THR A 654 -12.02 -34.89 -20.25
N GLY A 655 -11.98 -35.90 -19.37
CA GLY A 655 -11.27 -35.86 -18.08
C GLY A 655 -12.16 -35.62 -16.84
N SER A 656 -13.48 -35.46 -17.00
CA SER A 656 -14.42 -35.26 -15.88
C SER A 656 -14.92 -36.58 -15.28
N GLU A 657 -14.14 -37.24 -14.43
CA GLU A 657 -14.50 -38.55 -13.87
C GLU A 657 -15.64 -38.55 -12.82
N ARG A 658 -16.11 -37.39 -12.34
CA ARG A 658 -16.99 -37.30 -11.15
C ARG A 658 -18.31 -36.54 -11.34
N LEU A 659 -18.88 -36.60 -12.54
CA LEU A 659 -20.32 -36.41 -12.76
C LEU A 659 -20.87 -37.71 -13.32
N LEU A 660 -21.63 -38.47 -12.52
CA LEU A 660 -22.13 -39.78 -12.92
C LEU A 660 -23.24 -39.62 -13.98
N ARG A 661 -22.87 -39.88 -15.25
CA ARG A 661 -23.77 -39.85 -16.40
C ARG A 661 -24.61 -41.13 -16.49
N LEU A 662 -25.56 -41.30 -15.58
CA LEU A 662 -26.39 -42.51 -15.45
C LEU A 662 -27.77 -42.31 -16.08
N LYS A 663 -28.06 -43.10 -17.12
CA LYS A 663 -29.21 -42.90 -18.01
C LYS A 663 -30.57 -43.35 -17.47
N ASN A 664 -30.64 -44.07 -16.35
CA ASN A 664 -31.92 -44.58 -15.85
C ASN A 664 -31.93 -44.89 -14.34
N LYS A 665 -33.08 -44.62 -13.72
CA LYS A 665 -33.42 -44.79 -12.29
C LYS A 665 -33.03 -46.17 -11.71
N SER A 666 -33.26 -47.25 -12.46
CA SER A 666 -32.96 -48.63 -12.03
C SER A 666 -31.46 -48.91 -11.96
N GLN A 667 -30.66 -48.35 -12.87
CA GLN A 667 -29.21 -48.58 -12.91
C GLN A 667 -28.48 -47.86 -11.76
N ILE A 668 -28.99 -46.69 -11.34
CA ILE A 668 -28.49 -45.99 -10.14
C ILE A 668 -28.68 -46.90 -8.92
N LEU A 669 -29.90 -47.38 -8.68
CA LEU A 669 -30.20 -48.26 -7.55
C LEU A 669 -29.44 -49.60 -7.62
N GLN A 670 -29.36 -50.26 -8.78
CA GLN A 670 -28.59 -51.51 -8.93
C GLN A 670 -27.09 -51.33 -8.64
N ARG A 671 -26.46 -50.28 -9.19
CA ARG A 671 -25.03 -49.99 -8.97
C ARG A 671 -24.74 -49.52 -7.55
N PHE A 672 -25.69 -48.81 -6.92
CA PHE A 672 -25.58 -48.37 -5.53
C PHE A 672 -25.78 -49.55 -4.55
N MET A 673 -26.78 -50.42 -4.79
CA MET A 673 -27.10 -51.56 -3.92
C MET A 673 -26.18 -52.78 -4.08
N GLY A 674 -25.34 -52.84 -5.12
CA GLY A 674 -24.32 -53.90 -5.25
C GLY A 674 -24.87 -55.29 -5.58
N SER A 675 -26.01 -55.38 -6.28
CA SER A 675 -26.56 -56.67 -6.70
C SER A 675 -25.79 -57.25 -7.89
N GLN A 676 -24.89 -58.20 -7.64
CA GLN A 676 -24.45 -59.15 -8.66
C GLN A 676 -25.49 -60.25 -8.85
N GLY A 677 -25.64 -60.71 -10.11
CA GLY A 677 -26.54 -61.81 -10.50
C GLY A 677 -27.76 -61.36 -11.32
N ILE A 678 -28.25 -62.10 -12.30
CA ILE A 678 -27.89 -63.44 -12.82
C ILE A 678 -28.07 -63.44 -14.36
N HIS A 679 -27.30 -64.28 -15.07
CA HIS A 679 -27.53 -64.58 -16.49
C HIS A 679 -28.94 -65.15 -16.72
N SER A 680 -29.71 -64.55 -17.63
CA SER A 680 -30.78 -65.25 -18.34
C SER A 680 -30.39 -65.38 -19.81
N GLN A 681 -30.22 -66.62 -20.25
CA GLN A 681 -29.92 -66.96 -21.63
C GLN A 681 -31.13 -66.70 -22.53
N GLN A 682 -30.90 -66.15 -23.71
CA GLN A 682 -31.59 -66.63 -24.91
C GLN A 682 -30.53 -66.86 -25.97
N ALA A 683 -30.36 -68.12 -26.35
CA ALA A 683 -29.46 -68.54 -27.40
C ALA A 683 -30.26 -68.80 -28.67
N GLU A 684 -29.81 -68.25 -29.78
CA GLU A 684 -29.95 -68.92 -31.08
C GLU A 684 -28.54 -69.11 -31.65
N ALA A 685 -28.29 -70.33 -32.14
CA ALA A 685 -26.97 -70.79 -32.54
C ALA A 685 -26.80 -70.71 -34.06
N ILE A 686 -25.61 -70.29 -34.52
CA ILE A 686 -25.16 -70.47 -35.92
C ILE A 686 -23.70 -70.94 -35.90
N GLU A 687 -23.41 -71.93 -36.74
CA GLU A 687 -22.12 -72.64 -36.83
C GLU A 687 -20.98 -71.83 -37.51
N PRO A 688 -19.71 -72.25 -37.34
CA PRO A 688 -18.56 -71.53 -37.88
C PRO A 688 -18.04 -72.03 -39.24
N GLY A 689 -17.75 -71.08 -40.14
CA GLY A 689 -16.54 -71.11 -40.99
C GLY A 689 -16.69 -71.43 -42.48
N LYS A 690 -16.38 -70.43 -43.33
CA LYS A 690 -15.27 -70.46 -44.33
C LYS A 690 -15.20 -69.16 -45.17
N GLU A 691 -13.98 -68.68 -45.40
CA GLU A 691 -13.57 -67.58 -46.31
C GLU A 691 -13.50 -68.08 -47.79
N PRO A 692 -13.01 -67.34 -48.84
CA PRO A 692 -12.45 -65.96 -48.86
C PRO A 692 -12.81 -65.05 -50.09
N SER A 693 -12.49 -63.75 -50.01
CA SER A 693 -11.92 -62.95 -51.13
C SER A 693 -11.42 -61.53 -50.73
N GLN A 694 -10.10 -61.46 -50.51
CA GLN A 694 -9.07 -60.39 -50.73
C GLN A 694 -9.45 -59.00 -51.37
N PRO A 695 -8.56 -57.98 -51.33
CA PRO A 695 -8.01 -57.32 -50.13
C PRO A 695 -7.94 -55.76 -50.20
N ILE A 696 -7.76 -55.19 -49.01
CA ILE A 696 -7.30 -53.84 -48.59
C ILE A 696 -6.51 -52.98 -49.62
N GLU A 697 -6.84 -51.67 -49.74
CA GLU A 697 -5.89 -50.56 -49.46
C GLU A 697 -6.54 -49.15 -49.25
N THR A 698 -6.30 -48.58 -48.06
CA THR A 698 -6.15 -47.14 -47.66
C THR A 698 -7.25 -46.06 -47.89
N ASN A 699 -7.86 -45.63 -46.77
CA ASN A 699 -8.19 -44.26 -46.23
C ASN A 699 -8.51 -43.04 -47.13
N PRO A 700 -9.22 -41.98 -46.62
CA PRO A 700 -9.76 -41.77 -45.26
C PRO A 700 -11.30 -41.51 -45.20
N GLU A 701 -11.87 -41.51 -43.99
CA GLU A 701 -13.32 -41.37 -43.75
C GLU A 701 -13.80 -39.90 -43.70
N GLU A 702 -14.96 -39.64 -44.31
CA GLU A 702 -15.72 -38.40 -44.19
C GLU A 702 -16.67 -38.41 -42.97
N GLU A 703 -17.17 -37.22 -42.66
CA GLU A 703 -18.17 -36.94 -41.62
C GLU A 703 -19.45 -37.79 -41.75
N GLN A 704 -20.02 -38.23 -40.60
CA GLN A 704 -21.44 -37.99 -40.29
C GLN A 704 -21.88 -38.45 -38.89
N GLY A 705 -22.88 -37.76 -38.33
CA GLY A 705 -23.90 -38.43 -37.50
C GLY A 705 -23.77 -38.36 -35.98
N SER A 706 -23.56 -37.17 -35.39
CA SER A 706 -23.75 -36.98 -33.95
C SER A 706 -25.20 -37.27 -33.54
N ARG A 707 -25.44 -38.35 -32.79
CA ARG A 707 -26.74 -38.59 -32.12
C ARG A 707 -27.01 -37.46 -31.10
N PRO A 708 -28.27 -37.02 -30.94
CA PRO A 708 -28.60 -35.94 -30.01
C PRO A 708 -28.24 -36.35 -28.58
N VAL A 709 -27.47 -35.49 -27.91
CA VAL A 709 -27.07 -35.67 -26.52
C VAL A 709 -28.16 -35.11 -25.64
N ASP A 710 -28.79 -35.99 -24.85
CA ASP A 710 -29.69 -35.58 -23.80
C ASP A 710 -28.94 -34.77 -22.72
N ARG A 711 -29.57 -33.71 -22.22
CA ARG A 711 -28.89 -32.55 -21.62
C ARG A 711 -29.02 -32.45 -20.10
N GLU A 712 -29.71 -33.40 -19.48
CA GLU A 712 -30.20 -33.32 -18.10
C GLU A 712 -29.73 -34.53 -17.27
N ALA A 713 -29.86 -34.46 -15.93
CA ALA A 713 -29.30 -35.38 -14.92
C ALA A 713 -27.75 -35.48 -14.84
N CYS A 714 -27.19 -34.79 -13.85
CA CYS A 714 -25.85 -35.06 -13.29
C CYS A 714 -25.93 -34.90 -11.76
N ASP A 715 -25.78 -36.02 -11.04
CA ASP A 715 -25.76 -36.08 -9.58
C ASP A 715 -24.33 -35.73 -9.06
N LEU A 716 -24.25 -34.97 -7.96
CA LEU A 716 -23.01 -34.57 -7.29
C LEU A 716 -22.55 -35.70 -6.35
N GLN A 717 -21.29 -36.09 -6.40
CA GLN A 717 -20.70 -37.09 -5.51
C GLN A 717 -19.68 -36.46 -4.56
N ILE A 718 -19.92 -36.57 -3.25
CA ILE A 718 -18.98 -36.25 -2.18
C ILE A 718 -18.47 -37.57 -1.57
N ILE A 719 -17.16 -37.66 -1.34
CA ILE A 719 -16.45 -38.85 -0.89
C ILE A 719 -15.67 -38.51 0.38
N LEU A 720 -15.90 -39.29 1.44
CA LEU A 720 -15.24 -39.16 2.74
C LEU A 720 -14.47 -40.45 3.07
N GLY A 721 -13.32 -40.33 3.73
CA GLY A 721 -12.53 -41.46 4.22
C GLY A 721 -12.62 -41.58 5.74
N LEU A 722 -12.60 -42.83 6.23
CA LEU A 722 -12.56 -43.20 7.64
C LEU A 722 -11.44 -44.22 7.92
N PRO A 723 -10.83 -44.20 9.12
CA PRO A 723 -9.83 -45.18 9.55
C PRO A 723 -10.50 -46.49 10.03
N GLU A 724 -9.79 -47.61 9.95
CA GLU A 724 -10.27 -48.94 10.37
C GLU A 724 -10.69 -49.04 11.84
N GLN A 725 -10.01 -48.27 12.69
CA GLN A 725 -9.89 -48.56 14.12
C GLN A 725 -11.13 -48.19 14.94
N GLN A 726 -12.13 -47.53 14.33
CA GLN A 726 -13.33 -47.08 15.04
C GLN A 726 -14.58 -47.21 14.16
N LYS A 727 -15.58 -47.96 14.64
CA LYS A 727 -16.91 -47.99 14.01
C LYS A 727 -17.63 -46.68 14.31
N VAL A 728 -17.88 -45.87 13.29
CA VAL A 728 -18.58 -44.58 13.42
C VAL A 728 -19.98 -44.66 12.83
N CYS A 729 -20.97 -44.15 13.55
CA CYS A 729 -22.29 -43.85 12.99
C CYS A 729 -22.25 -42.46 12.36
N LEU A 730 -22.56 -42.35 11.07
CA LEU A 730 -22.61 -41.09 10.31
C LEU A 730 -24.04 -40.89 9.77
N ILE A 731 -24.64 -39.75 10.09
CA ILE A 731 -25.93 -39.30 9.56
C ILE A 731 -25.71 -38.03 8.76
N SER A 732 -26.30 -37.96 7.56
CA SER A 732 -26.17 -36.81 6.67
C SER A 732 -27.55 -36.20 6.38
N GLN A 733 -27.67 -34.88 6.44
CA GLN A 733 -28.91 -34.13 6.20
C GLN A 733 -28.68 -33.06 5.13
N LEU A 734 -29.59 -32.92 4.17
CA LEU A 734 -29.51 -31.94 3.09
C LEU A 734 -30.67 -30.92 3.21
N VAL A 735 -30.36 -29.63 3.18
CA VAL A 735 -31.31 -28.54 3.46
C VAL A 735 -31.19 -27.44 2.40
N ASP A 736 -32.29 -27.04 1.74
CA ASP A 736 -32.32 -25.84 0.89
C ASP A 736 -32.39 -24.60 1.79
N ILE A 737 -31.49 -23.64 1.55
CA ILE A 737 -31.38 -22.41 2.34
C ILE A 737 -31.68 -21.14 1.53
N SER A 738 -32.17 -21.30 0.30
CA SER A 738 -32.36 -20.22 -0.68
C SER A 738 -33.62 -19.38 -0.41
N GLY A 739 -34.65 -20.01 0.15
CA GLY A 739 -35.94 -19.39 0.46
C GLY A 739 -35.94 -18.60 1.77
N ASP A 740 -37.12 -18.13 2.17
CA ASP A 740 -37.29 -17.43 3.45
C ASP A 740 -37.13 -18.38 4.65
N GLU A 741 -37.58 -19.63 4.53
CA GLU A 741 -37.39 -20.72 5.50
C GLU A 741 -36.31 -21.72 5.03
N GLU A 742 -35.83 -22.59 5.93
CA GLU A 742 -34.93 -23.71 5.58
C GLU A 742 -35.77 -24.96 5.31
N GLU A 743 -35.66 -25.56 4.12
CA GLU A 743 -36.44 -26.73 3.71
C GLU A 743 -35.60 -28.01 3.76
N ASP A 744 -36.06 -29.04 4.49
CA ASP A 744 -35.38 -30.34 4.54
C ASP A 744 -35.62 -31.10 3.22
N VAL A 745 -34.54 -31.32 2.47
CA VAL A 745 -34.52 -31.98 1.17
C VAL A 745 -33.64 -33.24 1.21
N THR A 746 -33.51 -33.88 2.37
CA THR A 746 -32.67 -35.08 2.56
C THR A 746 -33.08 -36.27 1.67
N GLY A 747 -34.32 -36.32 1.17
CA GLY A 747 -34.75 -37.29 0.14
C GLY A 747 -34.03 -37.18 -1.22
N TYR A 748 -33.22 -36.13 -1.42
CA TYR A 748 -32.35 -35.96 -2.59
C TYR A 748 -30.88 -36.37 -2.33
N LEU A 749 -30.61 -36.99 -1.17
CA LEU A 749 -29.30 -37.51 -0.78
C LEU A 749 -29.36 -39.04 -0.63
N LEU A 750 -28.35 -39.73 -1.15
CA LEU A 750 -28.07 -41.14 -0.85
C LEU A 750 -26.70 -41.28 -0.20
N GLN A 751 -26.62 -42.04 0.88
CA GLN A 751 -25.37 -42.36 1.58
C GLN A 751 -25.06 -43.86 1.47
N LYS A 752 -23.83 -44.20 1.06
CA LYS A 752 -23.31 -45.57 1.04
C LYS A 752 -21.90 -45.62 1.62
N ALA A 753 -21.71 -46.43 2.65
CA ALA A 753 -20.38 -46.87 3.06
C ALA A 753 -19.93 -48.06 2.19
N SER A 754 -18.65 -48.06 1.82
CA SER A 754 -17.97 -49.16 1.14
C SER A 754 -16.65 -49.43 1.88
N THR A 755 -16.37 -50.70 2.18
CA THR A 755 -15.02 -51.14 2.54
C THR A 755 -14.16 -51.17 1.29
N LEU A 756 -12.90 -50.76 1.41
CA LEU A 756 -11.92 -50.90 0.33
C LEU A 756 -11.35 -52.32 0.37
N GLU A 757 -11.23 -52.95 -0.80
CA GLU A 757 -10.43 -54.17 -0.98
C GLU A 757 -9.02 -53.76 -1.41
N ASP A 758 -7.98 -54.51 -1.01
CA ASP A 758 -6.57 -54.10 -1.02
C ASP A 758 -5.96 -53.73 -2.40
N ASP A 759 -6.68 -53.92 -3.52
CA ASP A 759 -6.16 -53.83 -4.89
C ASP A 759 -6.80 -52.73 -5.78
N GLU A 760 -7.75 -51.90 -5.31
CA GLU A 760 -8.26 -50.78 -6.12
C GLU A 760 -7.38 -49.49 -6.00
N PRO A 761 -6.84 -48.95 -7.12
CA PRO A 761 -6.06 -47.71 -7.09
C PRO A 761 -6.95 -46.50 -6.79
N GLN A 762 -6.81 -45.94 -5.59
CA GLN A 762 -7.64 -44.83 -5.12
C GLN A 762 -7.38 -43.52 -5.87
N PRO A 763 -8.42 -42.85 -6.41
CA PRO A 763 -8.24 -41.60 -7.12
C PRO A 763 -8.21 -40.42 -6.13
N GLY A 764 -7.03 -40.07 -5.61
CA GLY A 764 -6.90 -38.88 -4.77
C GLY A 764 -5.73 -38.84 -3.80
N ASP A 765 -4.62 -39.53 -4.09
CA ASP A 765 -3.46 -39.59 -3.21
C ASP A 765 -2.85 -38.19 -3.01
N ARG A 766 -3.21 -37.57 -1.88
CA ARG A 766 -2.93 -36.16 -1.52
C ARG A 766 -2.61 -36.08 -0.03
N SER A 767 -1.41 -36.51 0.33
CA SER A 767 -0.93 -36.46 1.70
C SER A 767 -0.77 -35.00 2.18
N SER A 768 -1.59 -34.58 3.14
CA SER A 768 -1.09 -33.66 4.16
C SER A 768 0.01 -34.36 4.95
N THR A 769 0.98 -33.62 5.47
CA THR A 769 2.22 -34.16 6.05
C THR A 769 2.08 -34.78 7.45
N LEU A 770 0.85 -35.13 7.86
CA LEU A 770 0.56 -35.75 9.15
C LEU A 770 -0.28 -37.03 8.97
N SER A 771 0.25 -38.12 9.55
CA SER A 771 -0.25 -39.51 9.57
C SER A 771 -0.27 -40.27 8.23
N ARG A 772 0.09 -41.55 8.32
CA ARG A 772 0.54 -42.41 7.22
C ARG A 772 -0.46 -43.54 6.94
N ASP A 773 -1.72 -43.27 7.28
CA ASP A 773 -2.77 -44.26 7.41
C ASP A 773 -3.73 -44.14 6.23
N ILE A 774 -3.74 -45.17 5.38
CA ILE A 774 -4.67 -45.34 4.28
C ILE A 774 -6.08 -45.49 4.87
N PRO A 775 -7.12 -44.80 4.37
CA PRO A 775 -8.48 -44.98 4.88
C PRO A 775 -8.98 -46.39 4.51
N SER A 776 -9.45 -47.15 5.49
CA SER A 776 -9.96 -48.52 5.29
C SER A 776 -11.43 -48.56 4.86
N GLN A 777 -12.16 -47.47 5.08
CA GLN A 777 -13.56 -47.32 4.69
C GLN A 777 -13.81 -45.98 3.98
N VAL A 778 -14.65 -46.00 2.96
CA VAL A 778 -15.06 -44.84 2.18
C VAL A 778 -16.57 -44.65 2.24
N VAL A 779 -17.04 -43.45 2.54
CA VAL A 779 -18.45 -43.07 2.43
C VAL A 779 -18.66 -42.24 1.18
N ASN A 780 -19.59 -42.67 0.34
CA ASN A 780 -20.08 -41.96 -0.83
C ASN A 780 -21.44 -41.33 -0.53
N LEU A 781 -21.50 -40.00 -0.67
CA LEU A 781 -22.69 -39.17 -0.57
C LEU A 781 -23.06 -38.73 -1.98
N LEU A 782 -24.17 -39.23 -2.52
CA LEU A 782 -24.66 -38.91 -3.86
C LEU A 782 -25.88 -37.98 -3.75
N ILE A 783 -25.74 -36.77 -4.25
CA ILE A 783 -26.70 -35.67 -4.11
C ILE A 783 -27.30 -35.33 -5.47
N ARG A 784 -28.61 -35.51 -5.60
CA ARG A 784 -29.35 -34.94 -6.72
C ARG A 784 -29.68 -33.50 -6.41
N ILE A 785 -29.25 -32.57 -7.24
CA ILE A 785 -29.51 -31.14 -7.02
C ILE A 785 -31.00 -30.84 -7.27
N PRO A 786 -31.82 -30.50 -6.25
CA PRO A 786 -33.28 -30.36 -6.43
C PRO A 786 -33.64 -29.25 -7.41
N LYS A 787 -32.95 -28.11 -7.33
CA LYS A 787 -33.21 -26.90 -8.13
C LYS A 787 -31.89 -26.20 -8.48
N GLY A 788 -31.81 -25.68 -9.71
CA GLY A 788 -30.71 -24.81 -10.14
C GLY A 788 -30.93 -23.36 -9.70
N GLY A 789 -29.86 -22.67 -9.33
CA GLY A 789 -29.92 -21.31 -8.78
C GLY A 789 -30.14 -21.25 -7.27
N SER A 790 -29.99 -22.38 -6.57
CA SER A 790 -30.20 -22.53 -5.13
C SER A 790 -28.89 -22.79 -4.38
N PHE A 791 -28.90 -22.53 -3.08
CA PHE A 791 -27.86 -22.91 -2.13
C PHE A 791 -28.39 -24.00 -1.20
N TYR A 792 -27.59 -25.05 -0.99
CA TYR A 792 -27.92 -26.15 -0.08
C TYR A 792 -26.86 -26.29 1.01
N LYS A 793 -27.27 -26.53 2.25
CA LYS A 793 -26.38 -27.03 3.31
C LYS A 793 -26.43 -28.54 3.33
N LEU A 794 -25.28 -29.17 3.47
CA LEU A 794 -25.15 -30.59 3.80
C LEU A 794 -24.48 -30.68 5.17
N TYR A 795 -25.26 -31.09 6.16
CA TYR A 795 -24.82 -31.30 7.54
C TYR A 795 -24.41 -32.76 7.73
N LEU A 796 -23.25 -32.99 8.35
CA LEU A 796 -22.73 -34.31 8.69
C LEU A 796 -22.64 -34.45 10.21
N TYR A 797 -23.37 -35.41 10.77
CA TYR A 797 -23.45 -35.71 12.19
C TYR A 797 -22.80 -37.07 12.46
N ALA A 798 -21.90 -37.19 13.45
CA ALA A 798 -21.20 -38.45 13.68
C ALA A 798 -20.88 -38.75 15.15
N VAL A 799 -20.90 -40.05 15.51
CA VAL A 799 -20.61 -40.56 16.87
C VAL A 799 -19.97 -41.95 16.83
N PRO A 800 -19.05 -42.32 17.74
CA PRO A 800 -18.56 -43.69 17.87
C PRO A 800 -19.67 -44.67 18.25
N MET A 801 -19.77 -45.81 17.56
CA MET A 801 -20.74 -46.89 17.83
C MET A 801 -20.56 -47.57 19.20
N GLU A 802 -19.41 -47.40 19.85
CA GLU A 802 -19.12 -47.99 21.17
C GLU A 802 -19.76 -47.22 22.33
N GLN A 803 -20.30 -46.03 22.07
CA GLN A 803 -21.07 -45.26 23.03
C GLN A 803 -22.55 -45.63 22.92
N ASN A 804 -23.21 -45.92 24.05
CA ASN A 804 -24.67 -45.99 24.09
C ASN A 804 -25.23 -44.63 23.63
N ILE A 805 -25.95 -44.60 22.51
CA ILE A 805 -26.50 -43.37 21.93
C ILE A 805 -27.72 -42.92 22.77
N THR A 806 -27.44 -42.26 23.90
CA THR A 806 -28.43 -41.62 24.77
C THR A 806 -28.23 -40.10 24.72
N GLY A 807 -28.58 -39.48 23.60
CA GLY A 807 -28.45 -38.04 23.37
C GLY A 807 -28.49 -37.67 21.89
N SER A 808 -28.34 -36.38 21.59
CA SER A 808 -28.19 -35.88 20.21
C SER A 808 -26.81 -36.22 19.66
N ILE A 809 -26.75 -36.61 18.38
CA ILE A 809 -25.49 -36.86 17.67
C ILE A 809 -24.88 -35.51 17.29
N PRO A 810 -23.58 -35.27 17.58
CA PRO A 810 -22.96 -33.97 17.32
C PRO A 810 -22.75 -33.72 15.82
N LEU A 811 -22.91 -32.45 15.41
CA LEU A 811 -22.57 -31.99 14.07
C LEU A 811 -21.05 -31.89 13.95
N VAL A 812 -20.44 -32.66 13.05
CA VAL A 812 -18.98 -32.71 12.88
C VAL A 812 -18.49 -31.90 11.68
N PHE A 813 -19.31 -31.73 10.63
CA PHE A 813 -18.90 -31.00 9.42
C PHE A 813 -20.09 -30.38 8.68
N THR A 814 -19.90 -29.22 8.08
CA THR A 814 -20.90 -28.53 7.25
C THR A 814 -20.34 -28.20 5.86
N TYR A 815 -21.00 -28.70 4.82
CA TYR A 815 -20.79 -28.31 3.43
C TYR A 815 -21.85 -27.28 2.98
N LEU A 816 -21.47 -26.40 2.06
CA LEU A 816 -22.38 -25.49 1.35
C LEU A 816 -22.25 -25.72 -0.16
N ILE A 817 -23.37 -25.94 -0.83
CA ILE A 817 -23.43 -26.30 -2.24
C ILE A 817 -24.07 -25.14 -3.02
N ASP A 818 -23.28 -24.45 -3.86
CA ASP A 818 -23.76 -23.42 -4.80
C ASP A 818 -24.17 -24.13 -6.09
N ALA A 819 -25.48 -24.30 -6.29
CA ALA A 819 -26.04 -24.88 -7.50
C ALA A 819 -26.32 -23.76 -8.52
N PRO A 820 -25.60 -23.69 -9.66
CA PRO A 820 -25.84 -22.66 -10.67
C PRO A 820 -27.21 -22.86 -11.34
N LEU A 821 -27.72 -21.80 -11.98
CA LEU A 821 -28.95 -21.86 -12.77
C LEU A 821 -28.86 -22.98 -13.84
N ARG A 822 -29.92 -23.76 -13.95
CA ARG A 822 -30.12 -24.80 -14.98
C ARG A 822 -31.35 -24.45 -15.82
N LEU A 823 -31.41 -24.95 -17.06
CA LEU A 823 -32.55 -24.75 -17.96
C LEU A 823 -33.73 -25.69 -17.67
N SER A 824 -33.48 -26.79 -16.98
CA SER A 824 -34.46 -27.83 -16.65
C SER A 824 -35.32 -27.46 -15.44
N ALA A 825 -36.50 -28.07 -15.35
CA ALA A 825 -37.36 -27.99 -14.18
C ALA A 825 -36.76 -28.70 -12.95
N ALA A 826 -37.43 -28.60 -11.80
CA ALA A 826 -37.02 -29.24 -10.56
C ALA A 826 -36.88 -30.77 -10.72
N GLU A 827 -35.80 -31.31 -10.18
CA GLU A 827 -35.50 -32.75 -10.19
C GLU A 827 -36.44 -33.50 -9.23
N ALA A 828 -36.59 -34.81 -9.41
CA ALA A 828 -37.35 -35.67 -8.48
C ALA A 828 -36.43 -36.33 -7.43
N PRO A 829 -36.88 -36.48 -6.17
CA PRO A 829 -36.09 -37.13 -5.11
C PRO A 829 -35.87 -38.62 -5.40
N TYR A 830 -34.97 -39.24 -4.65
CA TYR A 830 -34.73 -40.68 -4.77
C TYR A 830 -35.94 -41.45 -4.22
N ILE A 831 -36.40 -42.43 -4.99
CA ILE A 831 -37.59 -43.21 -4.62
C ILE A 831 -37.19 -44.36 -3.70
N GLY A 832 -37.72 -44.34 -2.48
CA GLY A 832 -37.45 -45.35 -1.43
C GLY A 832 -36.58 -44.87 -0.27
N SER A 833 -36.16 -43.60 -0.23
CA SER A 833 -35.36 -43.04 0.87
C SER A 833 -36.20 -42.65 2.09
N THR A 834 -36.83 -43.63 2.75
CA THR A 834 -37.49 -43.45 4.06
C THR A 834 -36.55 -43.88 5.20
N ALA A 835 -35.42 -43.21 5.32
CA ALA A 835 -34.48 -43.37 6.44
C ALA A 835 -33.79 -42.02 6.68
N GLY A 836 -34.22 -41.27 7.70
CA GLY A 836 -33.59 -39.98 8.03
C GLY A 836 -34.46 -38.91 8.72
N GLU A 837 -35.77 -39.07 8.89
CA GLU A 837 -36.50 -38.18 9.81
C GLU A 837 -36.18 -38.55 11.27
N PHE A 838 -35.77 -37.55 12.07
CA PHE A 838 -35.57 -37.72 13.52
C PHE A 838 -36.87 -38.20 14.17
N PRO A 839 -36.85 -39.18 15.09
CA PRO A 839 -38.03 -39.62 15.84
C PRO A 839 -38.80 -38.46 16.49
N GLU A 840 -38.09 -37.48 17.05
CA GLU A 840 -38.68 -36.28 17.66
C GLU A 840 -39.45 -35.37 16.68
N LYS A 841 -39.10 -35.38 15.38
CA LYS A 841 -39.84 -34.65 14.35
C LYS A 841 -41.08 -35.42 13.91
N ILE A 842 -41.01 -36.75 13.86
CA ILE A 842 -42.16 -37.63 13.63
C ILE A 842 -43.16 -37.44 14.79
N GLU A 843 -42.73 -37.57 16.03
CA GLU A 843 -43.57 -37.35 17.23
C GLU A 843 -44.20 -35.95 17.26
N LYS A 844 -43.44 -34.89 16.93
CA LYS A 844 -44.01 -33.51 16.85
C LYS A 844 -45.00 -33.34 15.71
N ARG A 845 -44.82 -34.04 14.59
CA ARG A 845 -45.73 -33.99 13.44
C ARG A 845 -47.00 -34.79 13.71
N GLU A 846 -46.87 -35.99 14.26
CA GLU A 846 -48.00 -36.81 14.71
C GLU A 846 -48.79 -36.08 15.80
N ALA A 847 -48.13 -35.46 16.80
CA ALA A 847 -48.80 -34.64 17.81
C ALA A 847 -49.46 -33.38 17.22
N ALA A 848 -48.90 -32.79 16.15
CA ALA A 848 -49.51 -31.65 15.45
C ALA A 848 -50.72 -32.08 14.58
N GLU A 849 -50.64 -33.24 13.94
CA GLU A 849 -51.73 -33.84 13.16
C GLU A 849 -52.86 -34.34 14.08
N GLU A 850 -52.57 -34.94 15.24
CA GLU A 850 -53.55 -35.23 16.29
C GLU A 850 -54.18 -33.95 16.85
N ALA A 851 -53.40 -32.90 17.12
CA ALA A 851 -53.93 -31.62 17.59
C ALA A 851 -54.78 -30.89 16.52
N ALA A 852 -54.51 -31.11 15.24
CA ALA A 852 -55.34 -30.62 14.14
C ALA A 852 -56.62 -31.45 13.98
N ALA A 853 -56.54 -32.78 14.05
CA ALA A 853 -57.69 -33.68 14.02
C ALA A 853 -58.65 -33.42 15.19
N ALA A 854 -58.11 -33.21 16.40
CA ALA A 854 -58.88 -32.86 17.60
C ALA A 854 -59.59 -31.48 17.50
N LYS A 855 -59.11 -30.58 16.63
CA LYS A 855 -59.79 -29.31 16.32
C LYS A 855 -60.81 -29.42 15.17
N GLY A 856 -60.76 -30.48 14.37
CA GLY A 856 -61.71 -30.74 13.28
C GLY A 856 -63.02 -31.41 13.70
N HIS A 857 -63.20 -31.73 14.98
CA HIS A 857 -64.36 -32.44 15.54
C HIS A 857 -64.95 -31.73 16.78
N ARG A 858 -64.99 -30.39 16.77
CA ARG A 858 -65.69 -29.56 17.76
C ARG A 858 -66.52 -28.47 17.10
#